data_AF-A0ABD3VWU9-F1
#
_entry.id   AF-A0ABD3VWU9-F1
#
_cell.length_a   1.000
_cell.length_b   1.000
_cell.length_c   1.000
_cell.angle_alpha   90.00
_cell.angle_beta   90.00
_cell.angle_gamma   90.00
#
_symmetry.space_group_name_H-M   'P 1'
#
loop_
_entity.id
_entity.type
_entity.pdbx_description
1 polymer ?
#
loop_
_entity_poly.entity_id
_entity_poly.type
_entity_poly.pdbx_seq_one_letter_code
_entity_poly.pdbx_strand_id
1 'polypeptide(L)'
;MADVEVSASAGSAGNIVSAADIKVEVVQNGGSVKRDSHGDYNTSASEVVHTPIEATPANGDAGATFSESQVGASTVVTYKTDMGNKQNVQIAVTGNATSTANEIHSLQTSSGQKELDDPWPSNDLWTVDATKAVKLRMEDTGPAAHKPVTIPSMLYGVVQRLPNHPAMCVKRGGIWVKWTYMQYYDDSRKVAKAFIKLGLEPSHGVGILGFNAPEWFLSCLGAIFAGGLATGIYATNNPEACEYVASSCKANIIVVENHQQLQKILKVWDKLPHLKAVIQYTGEVAEKRNNVYSWEELMKLSSDVSDAVLKERLALQAPNKCCSLIYTSGTTGNPKGAMLSQDNITWTSEMAVKMLGLKFGTESLVSYLPLSHIAAQMLDVFVPISCGATVYIAQPDALKGSLVHTMREVRPTSFLGVPRVWEKMQEKMVAAGLHAGGLKRKIANWAKTVGLKGTYAKQNGSALPFGWGIANYLVFKKVHAALGLDRCKNCASGAAPITKDTLEFFASIDIPLLEVYGMSECTGPHTISIPSCFHLTSCGKEMTGVRTKLEKPDEDGNGEVCFWGRHVFMGYLNMEDKTREALDEEGWLHSGDIGKKDKNGFLYITGRIKELIITAGGENIAPVPIEDTVKEALPVISNCMLIGDKKKFLSMLITLKSETDPDTMKPMDNLTQEAIEWVKSVGGTARTVSEVIKGDSAVLKAIQAGIDRANKKGVSRASTVQKWSVLPRDFSLHGGELGPTMKLRRPIVLKMYEKTVEAFYDGSDLA
;
A
#
# COMPACT_ATOMS: atom_id res chain seq x y z
N MET A 1 13.62 -50.97 11.34
CA MET A 1 13.10 -50.16 12.46
C MET A 1 13.09 -51.09 13.67
N ALA A 2 13.65 -50.64 14.78
CA ALA A 2 13.70 -51.40 16.03
C ALA A 2 13.18 -50.50 17.14
N ASP A 3 12.24 -51.01 17.94
CA ASP A 3 11.61 -50.26 19.01
C ASP A 3 12.57 -50.12 20.21
N VAL A 4 12.45 -49.00 20.93
CA VAL A 4 13.28 -48.68 22.10
C VAL A 4 12.37 -48.30 23.27
N GLU A 5 12.26 -49.18 24.26
CA GLU A 5 11.61 -48.86 25.53
C GLU A 5 12.50 -47.97 26.41
N VAL A 6 11.89 -47.00 27.07
CA VAL A 6 12.50 -46.17 28.12
C VAL A 6 11.48 -46.02 29.25
N SER A 7 11.91 -46.17 30.50
CA SER A 7 11.06 -46.05 31.68
C SER A 7 11.65 -45.11 32.73
N ALA A 8 10.79 -44.34 33.39
CA ALA A 8 11.14 -43.43 34.47
C ALA A 8 9.94 -43.29 35.44
N SER A 9 10.22 -43.03 36.72
CA SER A 9 9.21 -42.86 37.77
C SER A 9 8.97 -41.38 38.11
N ALA A 10 7.72 -41.02 38.41
CA ALA A 10 7.30 -39.62 38.57
C ALA A 10 7.54 -39.06 39.99
N GLY A 11 7.91 -37.78 40.05
CA GLY A 11 7.93 -36.92 41.24
C GLY A 11 6.99 -35.72 41.08
N SER A 12 6.60 -35.06 42.18
CA SER A 12 5.44 -34.16 42.21
C SER A 12 5.69 -32.69 41.83
N ALA A 13 4.75 -32.15 41.04
CA ALA A 13 4.37 -30.74 40.89
C ALA A 13 5.38 -29.73 40.29
N GLY A 14 5.09 -29.29 39.07
CA GLY A 14 5.74 -28.17 38.37
C GLY A 14 4.92 -27.74 37.14
N ASN A 15 5.19 -26.55 36.59
CA ASN A 15 4.43 -26.00 35.45
C ASN A 15 4.69 -26.77 34.13
N ILE A 16 3.72 -26.73 33.22
CA ILE A 16 3.67 -27.56 32.00
C ILE A 16 4.18 -26.78 30.78
N VAL A 17 5.02 -27.44 29.97
CA VAL A 17 5.46 -26.98 28.63
C VAL A 17 5.07 -28.04 27.58
N SER A 18 4.74 -27.61 26.36
CA SER A 18 4.35 -28.53 25.28
C SER A 18 5.56 -29.18 24.61
N ALA A 19 5.46 -30.46 24.23
CA ALA A 19 6.58 -31.28 23.76
C ALA A 19 6.97 -31.05 22.28
N ALA A 20 6.89 -29.82 21.77
CA ALA A 20 7.13 -29.48 20.36
C ALA A 20 8.59 -29.08 20.05
N ASP A 21 9.36 -28.63 21.04
CA ASP A 21 10.60 -27.86 20.83
C ASP A 21 11.91 -28.62 21.15
N ILE A 22 11.87 -29.94 21.34
CA ILE A 22 13.07 -30.75 21.61
C ILE A 22 13.75 -31.17 20.31
N LYS A 23 14.92 -30.59 20.02
CA LYS A 23 15.90 -31.15 19.08
C LYS A 23 16.80 -32.16 19.80
N VAL A 24 17.05 -33.31 19.17
CA VAL A 24 18.03 -34.30 19.62
C VAL A 24 19.16 -34.34 18.59
N GLU A 25 20.39 -34.03 19.01
CA GLU A 25 21.59 -34.19 18.20
C GLU A 25 22.34 -35.46 18.63
N VAL A 26 22.79 -36.25 17.65
CA VAL A 26 23.50 -37.52 17.87
C VAL A 26 24.97 -37.34 17.49
N VAL A 27 25.83 -37.19 18.50
CA VAL A 27 27.29 -37.08 18.31
C VAL A 27 27.91 -38.48 18.26
N GLN A 28 28.28 -38.94 17.06
CA GLN A 28 28.86 -40.26 16.86
C GLN A 28 30.40 -40.22 16.94
N ASN A 29 30.96 -40.47 18.11
CA ASN A 29 32.41 -40.55 18.34
C ASN A 29 33.03 -41.84 17.74
N GLY A 30 33.08 -41.92 16.41
CA GLY A 30 33.60 -43.05 15.64
C GLY A 30 35.11 -42.99 15.32
N GLY A 31 35.96 -42.95 16.35
CA GLY A 31 37.41 -42.93 16.16
C GLY A 31 37.98 -44.27 15.65
N SER A 32 38.48 -44.32 14.42
CA SER A 32 39.36 -45.41 13.95
C SER A 32 40.43 -44.89 12.98
N VAL A 33 41.62 -45.47 13.06
CA VAL A 33 42.87 -44.89 12.55
C VAL A 33 43.57 -45.92 11.67
N LYS A 34 43.72 -45.65 10.37
CA LYS A 34 44.44 -46.51 9.41
C LYS A 34 45.71 -45.82 8.92
N ARG A 35 46.87 -46.34 9.35
CA ARG A 35 48.19 -45.89 8.89
C ARG A 35 48.37 -46.14 7.39
N ASP A 36 49.14 -45.27 6.74
CA ASP A 36 49.88 -45.66 5.53
C ASP A 36 51.04 -46.60 5.89
N SER A 37 51.90 -46.94 4.93
CA SER A 37 52.90 -47.99 5.12
C SER A 37 54.02 -47.66 6.12
N HIS A 38 54.22 -46.39 6.52
CA HIS A 38 55.32 -45.99 7.43
C HIS A 38 54.88 -45.18 8.67
N GLY A 39 53.71 -44.53 8.67
CA GLY A 39 52.82 -44.50 9.83
C GLY A 39 53.05 -43.51 11.00
N ASP A 40 52.93 -42.20 10.73
CA ASP A 40 52.76 -41.12 11.74
C ASP A 40 51.55 -40.19 11.43
N TYR A 41 51.25 -39.22 12.31
CA TYR A 41 50.05 -38.34 12.30
C TYR A 41 50.36 -36.95 12.91
N ASN A 42 49.53 -35.88 12.84
CA ASN A 42 48.15 -35.62 12.35
C ASN A 42 48.08 -34.12 11.89
N THR A 43 46.99 -33.37 11.63
CA THR A 43 45.50 -33.44 11.80
C THR A 43 44.76 -32.78 10.61
N SER A 44 43.44 -33.00 10.47
CA SER A 44 42.50 -32.09 9.78
C SER A 44 41.06 -32.25 10.31
N ALA A 45 40.15 -31.35 9.93
CA ALA A 45 38.80 -31.22 10.51
C ALA A 45 37.78 -32.30 10.05
N SER A 46 36.69 -32.44 10.81
CA SER A 46 35.58 -33.39 10.59
C SER A 46 34.32 -32.75 9.99
N GLU A 47 33.69 -33.44 9.05
CA GLU A 47 32.42 -33.04 8.41
C GLU A 47 31.18 -33.38 9.26
N VAL A 48 30.09 -32.61 9.09
CA VAL A 48 28.80 -32.85 9.77
C VAL A 48 27.75 -33.29 8.75
N VAL A 49 27.15 -34.46 8.96
CA VAL A 49 26.08 -35.00 8.11
C VAL A 49 24.74 -34.84 8.81
N HIS A 50 23.80 -34.14 8.16
CA HIS A 50 22.43 -34.00 8.65
C HIS A 50 21.50 -35.00 7.96
N THR A 51 20.84 -35.85 8.76
CA THR A 51 19.74 -36.73 8.33
C THR A 51 18.56 -36.56 9.28
N PRO A 52 17.38 -36.12 8.81
CA PRO A 52 16.19 -36.03 9.63
C PRO A 52 15.57 -37.41 9.86
N ILE A 53 15.00 -37.61 11.06
CA ILE A 53 14.15 -38.77 11.39
C ILE A 53 12.81 -38.19 11.84
N GLU A 54 11.71 -38.54 11.16
CA GLU A 54 10.36 -38.23 11.61
C GLU A 54 9.91 -39.25 12.66
N ALA A 55 9.24 -38.78 13.72
CA ALA A 55 8.69 -39.62 14.77
C ALA A 55 7.15 -39.54 14.78
N THR A 56 6.48 -40.64 14.43
CA THR A 56 5.02 -40.80 14.58
C THR A 56 4.69 -41.56 15.86
N PRO A 57 3.80 -41.07 16.74
CA PRO A 57 3.41 -41.80 17.95
C PRO A 57 2.61 -43.06 17.62
N ALA A 58 3.00 -44.20 18.20
CA ALA A 58 2.23 -45.44 18.15
C ALA A 58 1.49 -45.66 19.48
N ASN A 59 0.16 -45.63 19.43
CA ASN A 59 -0.77 -45.71 20.57
C ASN A 59 -0.67 -44.54 21.56
N GLY A 60 -1.82 -43.99 21.95
CA GLY A 60 -1.87 -42.89 22.90
C GLY A 60 -2.21 -43.36 24.30
N ASP A 61 -1.26 -43.22 25.24
CA ASP A 61 -1.54 -42.46 26.48
C ASP A 61 -0.24 -42.00 27.16
N ALA A 62 -0.34 -40.93 27.97
CA ALA A 62 0.70 -40.31 28.80
C ALA A 62 2.00 -39.78 28.11
N GLY A 63 2.53 -38.65 28.60
CA GLY A 63 3.75 -38.01 28.09
C GLY A 63 4.81 -37.77 29.16
N ALA A 64 6.05 -37.49 28.72
CA ALA A 64 7.17 -37.17 29.61
C ALA A 64 7.20 -35.69 30.01
N THR A 65 7.57 -35.41 31.26
CA THR A 65 7.73 -34.05 31.82
C THR A 65 9.16 -33.80 32.28
N PHE A 66 9.63 -32.56 32.12
CA PHE A 66 10.94 -32.08 32.55
C PHE A 66 10.80 -30.76 33.30
N SER A 67 11.74 -30.44 34.19
CA SER A 67 11.81 -29.17 34.92
C SER A 67 13.01 -28.32 34.47
N GLU A 68 12.93 -27.00 34.68
CA GLU A 68 13.96 -26.03 34.26
C GLU A 68 15.35 -26.27 34.89
N SER A 69 15.44 -27.07 35.96
CA SER A 69 16.68 -27.30 36.71
C SER A 69 17.68 -28.28 36.06
N GLN A 70 17.44 -28.74 34.83
CA GLN A 70 18.31 -29.72 34.14
C GLN A 70 18.96 -29.24 32.82
N VAL A 71 18.96 -27.93 32.53
CA VAL A 71 19.74 -27.39 31.41
C VAL A 71 21.23 -27.71 31.61
N GLY A 72 21.84 -28.41 30.66
CA GLY A 72 23.23 -28.90 30.76
C GLY A 72 23.40 -30.33 31.30
N ALA A 73 22.33 -31.05 31.63
CA ALA A 73 22.42 -32.49 31.93
C ALA A 73 22.74 -33.32 30.68
N SER A 74 23.48 -34.43 30.87
CA SER A 74 23.74 -35.42 29.80
C SER A 74 23.38 -36.83 30.26
N THR A 75 22.63 -37.56 29.43
CA THR A 75 22.18 -38.93 29.72
C THR A 75 22.79 -39.91 28.72
N VAL A 76 23.21 -41.08 29.20
CA VAL A 76 23.76 -42.15 28.35
C VAL A 76 22.67 -43.16 28.03
N VAL A 77 22.30 -43.27 26.75
CA VAL A 77 21.33 -44.24 26.24
C VAL A 77 22.07 -45.41 25.61
N THR A 78 21.72 -46.64 26.00
CA THR A 78 22.26 -47.87 25.41
C THR A 78 21.25 -48.45 24.43
N TYR A 79 21.58 -48.56 23.15
CA TYR A 79 20.75 -49.26 22.16
C TYR A 79 21.51 -50.41 21.50
N LYS A 80 20.78 -51.29 20.81
CA LYS A 80 21.33 -52.49 20.15
C LYS A 80 21.22 -52.31 18.64
N THR A 81 22.32 -52.51 17.93
CA THR A 81 22.38 -52.46 16.47
C THR A 81 21.85 -53.75 15.84
N ASP A 82 21.46 -53.72 14.55
CA ASP A 82 20.96 -54.90 13.82
C ASP A 82 22.00 -56.04 13.72
N MET A 83 23.29 -55.75 13.94
CA MET A 83 24.35 -56.77 14.09
C MET A 83 24.57 -57.23 15.55
N GLY A 84 23.60 -57.01 16.43
CA GLY A 84 23.54 -57.53 17.80
C GLY A 84 24.40 -56.80 18.84
N ASN A 85 25.36 -55.96 18.42
CA ASN A 85 26.22 -55.20 19.32
C ASN A 85 25.45 -54.05 20.00
N LYS A 86 25.65 -53.89 21.32
CA LYS A 86 25.20 -52.73 22.08
C LYS A 86 26.15 -51.55 21.86
N GLN A 87 25.61 -50.35 21.72
CA GLN A 87 26.37 -49.10 21.75
C GLN A 87 25.73 -48.10 22.70
N ASN A 88 26.57 -47.28 23.33
CA ASN A 88 26.17 -46.23 24.26
C ASN A 88 26.34 -44.88 23.56
N VAL A 89 25.29 -44.06 23.52
CA VAL A 89 25.34 -42.68 23.02
C VAL A 89 24.99 -41.74 24.17
N GLN A 90 25.80 -40.69 24.32
CA GLN A 90 25.59 -39.65 25.32
C GLN A 90 24.84 -38.49 24.66
N ILE A 91 23.63 -38.21 25.15
CA ILE A 91 22.76 -37.14 24.66
C ILE A 91 22.87 -35.97 25.64
N ALA A 92 23.16 -34.77 25.14
CA ALA A 92 23.24 -33.54 25.93
C ALA A 92 22.10 -32.59 25.55
N VAL A 93 21.44 -31.98 26.54
CA VAL A 93 20.35 -31.03 26.30
C VAL A 93 20.91 -29.60 26.23
N THR A 94 21.05 -29.07 25.01
CA THR A 94 21.43 -27.67 24.77
C THR A 94 20.24 -26.85 24.28
N GLY A 95 19.73 -25.97 25.14
CA GLY A 95 18.66 -25.01 24.81
C GLY A 95 19.21 -23.58 24.78
N ASN A 96 18.85 -22.81 23.75
CA ASN A 96 19.24 -21.40 23.63
C ASN A 96 18.06 -20.58 23.09
N ALA A 97 16.93 -20.61 23.81
CA ALA A 97 15.64 -20.10 23.33
C ALA A 97 14.65 -19.69 24.45
N THR A 98 15.02 -18.75 25.34
CA THR A 98 14.05 -17.97 26.15
C THR A 98 14.69 -16.74 26.80
N SER A 99 14.51 -15.55 26.20
CA SER A 99 14.66 -14.26 26.91
C SER A 99 13.65 -13.23 26.40
N THR A 100 13.62 -13.01 25.09
CA THR A 100 12.70 -12.11 24.37
C THR A 100 11.22 -12.35 24.67
N ALA A 101 10.82 -13.61 24.88
CA ALA A 101 9.44 -13.99 25.20
C ALA A 101 8.92 -13.31 26.47
N ASN A 102 9.77 -13.17 27.50
CA ASN A 102 9.41 -12.46 28.72
C ASN A 102 9.49 -10.93 28.53
N GLU A 103 10.52 -10.41 27.87
CA GLU A 103 10.91 -8.98 27.95
C GLU A 103 9.88 -7.94 27.52
N ILE A 104 8.90 -8.31 26.68
CA ILE A 104 7.81 -7.41 26.25
C ILE A 104 6.60 -7.53 27.17
N HIS A 105 6.31 -8.71 27.70
CA HIS A 105 5.23 -8.89 28.70
C HIS A 105 5.67 -8.49 30.12
N SER A 106 6.98 -8.54 30.40
CA SER A 106 7.65 -8.01 31.61
C SER A 106 8.02 -6.53 31.47
N LEU A 107 7.24 -5.77 30.70
CA LEU A 107 7.05 -4.34 30.94
C LEU A 107 6.27 -4.06 32.24
N GLN A 108 5.81 -5.11 32.94
CA GLN A 108 5.46 -5.08 34.37
C GLN A 108 6.70 -4.84 35.26
N THR A 109 7.28 -3.65 35.17
CA THR A 109 8.20 -3.13 36.19
C THR A 109 7.43 -2.82 37.47
N SER A 110 8.02 -3.14 38.63
CA SER A 110 7.41 -2.87 39.94
C SER A 110 7.00 -1.42 40.13
N SER A 111 5.77 -1.21 40.62
CA SER A 111 5.15 0.08 40.97
C SER A 111 5.04 1.15 39.85
N GLY A 112 3.86 1.24 39.24
CA GLY A 112 3.28 2.53 38.83
C GLY A 112 3.73 3.13 37.49
N GLN A 113 4.44 2.41 36.63
CA GLN A 113 4.75 2.87 35.27
C GLN A 113 3.68 2.44 34.24
N LYS A 114 3.50 3.28 33.22
CA LYS A 114 2.54 3.17 32.10
C LYS A 114 2.90 2.00 31.17
N GLU A 115 1.92 1.22 30.68
CA GLU A 115 2.17 0.19 29.66
C GLU A 115 2.50 0.83 28.30
N LEU A 116 3.16 0.11 27.37
CA LEU A 116 3.45 0.62 26.03
C LEU A 116 2.19 1.11 25.30
N ASP A 117 1.13 0.30 25.36
CA ASP A 117 -0.17 0.55 24.72
C ASP A 117 -1.10 1.49 25.53
N ASP A 118 -0.62 1.97 26.68
CA ASP A 118 -1.13 3.15 27.38
C ASP A 118 -1.23 4.39 26.45
N PRO A 119 -2.35 5.13 26.30
CA PRO A 119 -2.30 6.50 25.78
C PRO A 119 -1.56 7.46 26.75
N TRP A 120 -0.90 8.49 26.24
CA TRP A 120 -0.45 9.62 27.07
C TRP A 120 -1.62 10.56 27.39
N PRO A 121 -1.66 11.19 28.58
CA PRO A 121 -2.67 12.19 28.91
C PRO A 121 -2.67 13.35 27.90
N SER A 122 -3.84 13.64 27.32
CA SER A 122 -4.07 14.78 26.44
C SER A 122 -5.55 15.12 26.38
N ASN A 123 -5.87 16.40 26.29
CA ASN A 123 -7.24 16.91 26.19
C ASN A 123 -7.61 17.30 24.75
N ASP A 124 -6.61 17.65 23.93
CA ASP A 124 -6.81 18.24 22.60
C ASP A 124 -6.97 17.15 21.53
N LEU A 125 -8.01 17.26 20.69
CA LEU A 125 -8.28 16.31 19.60
C LEU A 125 -7.29 16.41 18.43
N TRP A 126 -6.42 17.43 18.44
CA TRP A 126 -5.43 17.71 17.41
C TRP A 126 -4.23 18.49 17.98
N THR A 127 -3.13 18.53 17.23
CA THR A 127 -1.94 19.32 17.50
C THR A 127 -1.15 19.55 16.21
N VAL A 128 -0.17 20.45 16.22
CA VAL A 128 0.79 20.67 15.10
C VAL A 128 2.23 20.31 15.46
N ASP A 129 2.42 19.77 16.67
CA ASP A 129 3.70 19.43 17.28
C ASP A 129 3.82 17.90 17.43
N ALA A 130 4.70 17.27 16.65
CA ALA A 130 4.89 15.82 16.65
C ALA A 130 5.54 15.25 17.93
N THR A 131 5.90 16.08 18.91
CA THR A 131 6.32 15.62 20.25
C THR A 131 5.12 15.35 21.17
N LYS A 132 3.97 16.00 20.90
CA LYS A 132 2.77 15.92 21.74
C LYS A 132 1.90 14.71 21.41
N ALA A 133 1.02 14.38 22.36
CA ALA A 133 -0.02 13.37 22.20
C ALA A 133 -1.39 14.03 22.03
N VAL A 134 -2.33 13.37 21.35
CA VAL A 134 -3.72 13.85 21.17
C VAL A 134 -4.72 13.03 21.98
N LYS A 135 -5.86 13.62 22.31
CA LYS A 135 -7.02 12.88 22.83
C LYS A 135 -7.58 11.97 21.72
N LEU A 136 -7.62 10.66 21.98
CA LEU A 136 -8.20 9.70 21.04
C LEU A 136 -9.73 9.86 20.99
N ARG A 137 -10.30 9.75 19.78
CA ARG A 137 -11.76 9.77 19.52
C ARG A 137 -12.40 8.42 19.86
N MET A 138 -12.19 7.96 21.10
CA MET A 138 -12.81 6.76 21.67
C MET A 138 -14.32 6.95 21.84
N GLU A 139 -15.07 5.84 21.85
CA GLU A 139 -16.47 5.80 22.27
C GLU A 139 -16.63 4.71 23.34
N ASP A 140 -17.72 4.74 24.11
CA ASP A 140 -17.93 3.83 25.25
C ASP A 140 -18.21 2.36 24.83
N THR A 141 -18.65 2.14 23.59
CA THR A 141 -19.03 0.82 23.07
C THR A 141 -18.66 0.64 21.59
N GLY A 142 -18.73 -0.60 21.09
CA GLY A 142 -18.44 -0.93 19.70
C GLY A 142 -16.96 -0.78 19.32
N PRO A 143 -16.61 -0.81 18.03
CA PRO A 143 -15.21 -0.90 17.61
C PRO A 143 -14.34 0.33 17.91
N ALA A 144 -14.95 1.50 18.15
CA ALA A 144 -14.23 2.67 18.63
C ALA A 144 -13.74 2.52 20.10
N ALA A 145 -14.29 1.56 20.87
CA ALA A 145 -13.96 1.30 22.27
C ALA A 145 -12.77 0.33 22.49
N HIS A 146 -12.27 -0.37 21.46
CA HIS A 146 -11.17 -1.35 21.60
C HIS A 146 -9.92 -0.70 22.22
N LYS A 147 -9.19 -1.38 23.14
CA LYS A 147 -7.94 -0.84 23.73
C LYS A 147 -7.01 -0.38 22.59
N PRO A 148 -6.51 0.87 22.62
CA PRO A 148 -5.46 1.35 21.71
C PRO A 148 -4.25 0.43 21.69
N VAL A 149 -3.58 0.30 20.54
CA VAL A 149 -2.39 -0.56 20.36
C VAL A 149 -1.34 0.17 19.53
N THR A 150 -0.07 0.03 19.91
CA THR A 150 1.10 0.57 19.21
C THR A 150 1.54 -0.33 18.06
N ILE A 151 2.25 0.23 17.08
CA ILE A 151 2.76 -0.51 15.91
C ILE A 151 3.76 -1.62 16.31
N PRO A 152 4.68 -1.42 17.28
CA PRO A 152 5.51 -2.51 17.82
C PRO A 152 4.69 -3.66 18.43
N SER A 153 3.67 -3.37 19.26
CA SER A 153 2.78 -4.40 19.82
C SER A 153 2.00 -5.13 18.74
N MET A 154 1.48 -4.41 17.73
CA MET A 154 0.72 -5.00 16.62
C MET A 154 1.56 -6.02 15.82
N LEU A 155 2.80 -5.65 15.43
CA LEU A 155 3.69 -6.59 14.74
C LEU A 155 4.09 -7.75 15.65
N TYR A 156 4.46 -7.49 16.92
CA TYR A 156 4.88 -8.55 17.83
C TYR A 156 3.78 -9.59 18.09
N GLY A 157 2.52 -9.16 18.20
CA GLY A 157 1.36 -10.06 18.30
C GLY A 157 1.14 -10.96 17.08
N VAL A 158 1.66 -10.59 15.90
CA VAL A 158 1.74 -11.47 14.72
C VAL A 158 2.97 -12.38 14.79
N VAL A 159 4.14 -11.86 15.19
CA VAL A 159 5.38 -12.63 15.35
C VAL A 159 5.20 -13.80 16.34
N GLN A 160 4.51 -13.58 17.46
CA GLN A 160 4.20 -14.62 18.44
C GLN A 160 3.32 -15.77 17.89
N ARG A 161 2.61 -15.54 16.78
CA ARG A 161 1.62 -16.48 16.22
C ARG A 161 2.05 -17.08 14.88
N LEU A 162 2.93 -16.40 14.14
CA LEU A 162 3.35 -16.73 12.78
C LEU A 162 4.86 -16.47 12.54
N PRO A 163 5.78 -16.81 13.46
CA PRO A 163 7.17 -16.34 13.41
C PRO A 163 7.91 -16.74 12.12
N ASN A 164 7.58 -17.92 11.59
CA ASN A 164 8.17 -18.50 10.38
C ASN A 164 7.34 -18.24 9.10
N HIS A 165 6.20 -17.55 9.18
CA HIS A 165 5.38 -17.23 8.01
C HIS A 165 6.03 -16.09 7.20
N PRO A 166 6.03 -16.13 5.85
CA PRO A 166 6.57 -15.04 5.02
C PRO A 166 5.76 -13.74 5.18
N ALA A 167 6.41 -12.68 5.66
CA ALA A 167 5.86 -11.32 5.71
C ALA A 167 6.08 -10.58 4.38
N MET A 168 7.30 -10.64 3.84
CA MET A 168 7.69 -9.93 2.63
C MET A 168 8.43 -10.84 1.65
N CYS A 169 8.16 -10.64 0.36
CA CYS A 169 8.80 -11.32 -0.76
C CYS A 169 9.24 -10.29 -1.81
N VAL A 170 10.49 -10.35 -2.29
CA VAL A 170 10.95 -9.55 -3.44
C VAL A 170 11.77 -10.41 -4.40
N LYS A 171 11.63 -10.16 -5.70
CA LYS A 171 12.36 -10.92 -6.73
C LYS A 171 13.74 -10.29 -6.97
N ARG A 172 14.81 -11.05 -6.72
CA ARG A 172 16.23 -10.69 -6.94
C ARG A 172 16.89 -11.79 -7.77
N GLY A 173 17.60 -11.43 -8.85
CA GLY A 173 18.20 -12.42 -9.76
C GLY A 173 17.19 -13.41 -10.39
N GLY A 174 15.91 -13.01 -10.50
CA GLY A 174 14.82 -13.88 -10.95
C GLY A 174 14.23 -14.82 -9.88
N ILE A 175 14.75 -14.82 -8.65
CA ILE A 175 14.32 -15.70 -7.55
C ILE A 175 13.61 -14.87 -6.46
N TRP A 176 12.56 -15.41 -5.83
CA TRP A 176 11.91 -14.78 -4.68
C TRP A 176 12.71 -14.95 -3.39
N VAL A 177 13.34 -13.86 -2.95
CA VAL A 177 13.92 -13.73 -1.60
C VAL A 177 12.79 -13.37 -0.64
N LYS A 178 12.78 -13.99 0.55
CA LYS A 178 11.68 -13.90 1.53
C LYS A 178 12.20 -13.50 2.91
N TRP A 179 11.40 -12.71 3.63
CA TRP A 179 11.55 -12.44 5.06
C TRP A 179 10.37 -13.07 5.80
N THR A 180 10.63 -13.84 6.85
CA THR A 180 9.59 -14.26 7.79
C THR A 180 9.16 -13.10 8.71
N TYR A 181 8.06 -13.23 9.43
CA TYR A 181 7.66 -12.25 10.44
C TYR A 181 8.71 -12.05 11.52
N MET A 182 9.39 -13.10 11.99
CA MET A 182 10.49 -12.97 12.94
C MET A 182 11.66 -12.18 12.33
N GLN A 183 12.09 -12.51 11.11
CA GLN A 183 13.16 -11.79 10.42
C GLN A 183 12.80 -10.31 10.18
N TYR A 184 11.55 -10.02 9.78
CA TYR A 184 11.07 -8.66 9.58
C TYR A 184 11.09 -7.85 10.89
N TYR A 185 10.69 -8.46 12.00
CA TYR A 185 10.74 -7.85 13.33
C TYR A 185 12.18 -7.60 13.80
N ASP A 186 13.05 -8.63 13.74
CA ASP A 186 14.44 -8.53 14.16
C ASP A 186 15.25 -7.54 13.32
N ASP A 187 15.09 -7.54 11.99
CA ASP A 187 15.76 -6.58 11.13
C ASP A 187 15.22 -5.15 11.35
N SER A 188 13.92 -4.99 11.64
CA SER A 188 13.37 -3.68 12.05
C SER A 188 13.97 -3.19 13.37
N ARG A 189 14.19 -4.08 14.35
CA ARG A 189 14.93 -3.75 15.59
C ARG A 189 16.38 -3.39 15.31
N LYS A 190 17.07 -4.10 14.41
CA LYS A 190 18.46 -3.78 14.01
C LYS A 190 18.54 -2.39 13.37
N VAL A 191 17.64 -2.09 12.42
CA VAL A 191 17.56 -0.76 11.78
C VAL A 191 17.23 0.34 12.79
N ALA A 192 16.31 0.09 13.74
CA ALA A 192 16.03 1.04 14.83
C ALA A 192 17.28 1.34 15.67
N LYS A 193 18.02 0.30 16.09
CA LYS A 193 19.27 0.44 16.85
C LYS A 193 20.35 1.18 16.06
N ALA A 194 20.49 0.88 14.77
CA ALA A 194 21.42 1.58 13.89
C ALA A 194 21.04 3.05 13.66
N PHE A 195 19.74 3.38 13.57
CA PHE A 195 19.28 4.78 13.53
C PHE A 195 19.54 5.51 14.86
N ILE A 196 19.38 4.86 16.01
CA ILE A 196 19.77 5.41 17.31
C ILE A 196 21.29 5.67 17.35
N LYS A 197 22.12 4.74 16.86
CA LYS A 197 23.58 4.90 16.73
C LYS A 197 23.97 6.07 15.84
N LEU A 198 23.24 6.30 14.74
CA LEU A 198 23.40 7.46 13.85
C LEU A 198 22.78 8.76 14.39
N GLY A 199 22.28 8.74 15.63
CA GLY A 199 21.84 9.93 16.35
C GLY A 199 20.39 10.35 16.07
N LEU A 200 19.51 9.45 15.65
CA LEU A 200 18.07 9.75 15.51
C LEU A 200 17.47 10.17 16.86
N GLU A 201 17.02 11.41 16.94
CA GLU A 201 16.30 11.96 18.10
C GLU A 201 14.81 11.57 18.06
N PRO A 202 14.12 11.49 19.21
CA PRO A 202 12.68 11.31 19.24
C PRO A 202 11.94 12.39 18.45
N SER A 203 10.83 12.01 17.80
CA SER A 203 9.99 12.88 16.96
C SER A 203 10.72 13.64 15.84
N HIS A 204 11.93 13.23 15.45
CA HIS A 204 12.61 13.72 14.25
C HIS A 204 12.41 12.77 13.06
N GLY A 205 12.45 13.32 11.84
CA GLY A 205 12.19 12.56 10.61
C GLY A 205 13.24 11.51 10.28
N VAL A 206 12.78 10.37 9.79
CA VAL A 206 13.54 9.49 8.90
C VAL A 206 12.91 9.60 7.51
N GLY A 207 13.57 10.30 6.60
CA GLY A 207 13.16 10.39 5.20
C GLY A 207 13.41 9.07 4.47
N ILE A 208 12.47 8.60 3.66
CA ILE A 208 12.62 7.36 2.89
C ILE A 208 12.28 7.64 1.42
N LEU A 209 13.31 7.76 0.58
CA LEU A 209 13.26 8.22 -0.81
C LEU A 209 13.62 7.08 -1.79
N GLY A 210 12.60 6.40 -2.31
CA GLY A 210 12.79 5.27 -3.21
C GLY A 210 11.51 4.54 -3.61
N PHE A 211 11.66 3.59 -4.54
CA PHE A 211 10.64 2.59 -4.85
C PHE A 211 10.58 1.49 -3.77
N ASN A 212 9.46 0.75 -3.81
CA ASN A 212 9.11 -0.28 -2.84
C ASN A 212 10.18 -1.39 -2.80
N ALA A 213 10.73 -1.66 -1.62
CA ALA A 213 11.76 -2.67 -1.35
C ALA A 213 11.70 -3.08 0.14
N PRO A 214 12.16 -4.28 0.54
CA PRO A 214 12.21 -4.68 1.96
C PRO A 214 12.92 -3.64 2.84
N GLU A 215 13.98 -3.02 2.32
CA GLU A 215 14.75 -1.97 3.00
C GLU A 215 13.92 -0.70 3.27
N TRP A 216 12.90 -0.41 2.45
CA TRP A 216 11.92 0.66 2.71
C TRP A 216 11.04 0.32 3.93
N PHE A 217 10.51 -0.92 3.97
CA PHE A 217 9.63 -1.40 5.03
C PHE A 217 10.39 -1.45 6.38
N LEU A 218 11.61 -2.00 6.35
CA LEU A 218 12.53 -2.05 7.49
C LEU A 218 12.91 -0.65 7.99
N SER A 219 13.09 0.32 7.09
CA SER A 219 13.32 1.73 7.46
C SER A 219 12.09 2.38 8.09
N CYS A 220 10.89 2.08 7.59
CA CYS A 220 9.63 2.59 8.14
C CYS A 220 9.41 2.10 9.58
N LEU A 221 9.45 0.78 9.80
CA LEU A 221 9.29 0.23 11.15
C LEU A 221 10.48 0.56 12.06
N GLY A 222 11.71 0.56 11.54
CA GLY A 222 12.90 0.93 12.31
C GLY A 222 12.87 2.38 12.80
N ALA A 223 12.36 3.32 11.99
CA ALA A 223 12.13 4.70 12.42
C ALA A 223 11.12 4.78 13.57
N ILE A 224 9.98 4.10 13.43
CA ILE A 224 8.92 4.05 14.45
C ILE A 224 9.45 3.40 15.74
N PHE A 225 10.15 2.27 15.65
CA PHE A 225 10.70 1.54 16.80
C PHE A 225 11.76 2.38 17.56
N ALA A 226 12.53 3.21 16.86
CA ALA A 226 13.46 4.17 17.47
C ALA A 226 12.80 5.42 18.08
N GLY A 227 11.49 5.62 17.88
CA GLY A 227 10.74 6.80 18.32
C GLY A 227 10.85 8.01 17.39
N GLY A 228 11.32 7.83 16.15
CA GLY A 228 11.33 8.85 15.10
C GLY A 228 10.07 8.81 14.23
N LEU A 229 10.03 9.68 13.21
CA LEU A 229 8.88 9.84 12.31
C LEU A 229 9.18 9.26 10.92
N ALA A 230 8.53 8.15 10.58
CA ALA A 230 8.64 7.54 9.25
C ALA A 230 8.07 8.51 8.19
N THR A 231 8.93 9.01 7.30
CA THR A 231 8.59 10.09 6.35
C THR A 231 8.87 9.64 4.92
N GLY A 232 7.84 9.19 4.20
CA GLY A 232 8.00 8.79 2.81
C GLY A 232 8.18 9.99 1.87
N ILE A 233 9.23 9.98 1.05
CA ILE A 233 9.50 11.01 0.03
C ILE A 233 9.33 10.38 -1.36
N TYR A 234 8.58 11.01 -2.26
CA TYR A 234 8.34 10.45 -3.59
C TYR A 234 9.63 10.39 -4.42
N ALA A 235 9.94 9.22 -4.97
CA ALA A 235 11.11 8.97 -5.84
C ALA A 235 11.17 9.87 -7.09
N THR A 236 10.06 10.51 -7.46
CA THR A 236 9.95 11.48 -8.56
C THR A 236 10.19 12.95 -8.17
N ASN A 237 10.33 13.27 -6.88
CA ASN A 237 10.64 14.63 -6.44
C ASN A 237 11.99 15.12 -6.99
N ASN A 238 12.10 16.41 -7.29
CA ASN A 238 13.36 17.12 -7.53
C ASN A 238 14.09 17.40 -6.19
N PRO A 239 15.38 17.80 -6.21
CA PRO A 239 16.16 18.09 -4.99
C PRO A 239 15.45 19.07 -4.05
N GLU A 240 14.84 20.12 -4.58
CA GLU A 240 14.19 21.19 -3.82
C GLU A 240 12.90 20.70 -3.12
N ALA A 241 12.15 19.77 -3.71
CA ALA A 241 11.02 19.13 -3.05
C ALA A 241 11.45 18.05 -2.04
N CYS A 242 12.65 17.46 -2.19
CA CYS A 242 13.24 16.60 -1.16
C CYS A 242 13.72 17.42 0.04
N GLU A 243 14.42 18.54 -0.22
CA GLU A 243 14.87 19.55 0.75
C GLU A 243 13.71 20.03 1.62
N TYR A 244 12.61 20.47 1.00
CA TYR A 244 11.44 20.96 1.72
C TYR A 244 10.86 19.91 2.68
N VAL A 245 10.68 18.67 2.22
CA VAL A 245 10.12 17.57 3.05
C VAL A 245 11.07 17.24 4.20
N ALA A 246 12.37 17.07 3.91
CA ALA A 246 13.38 16.76 4.93
C ALA A 246 13.56 17.89 5.97
N SER A 247 13.50 19.15 5.54
CA SER A 247 13.55 20.31 6.45
C SER A 247 12.31 20.36 7.34
N SER A 248 11.12 20.16 6.76
CA SER A 248 9.83 20.25 7.44
C SER A 248 9.68 19.19 8.56
N CYS A 249 10.17 17.96 8.34
CA CYS A 249 10.21 16.93 9.39
C CYS A 249 11.50 16.91 10.24
N LYS A 250 12.40 17.90 10.07
CA LYS A 250 13.72 17.94 10.73
C LYS A 250 14.48 16.61 10.60
N ALA A 251 14.57 16.07 9.39
CA ALA A 251 15.10 14.73 9.17
C ALA A 251 16.52 14.57 9.72
N ASN A 252 16.72 13.65 10.67
CA ASN A 252 18.06 13.26 11.11
C ASN A 252 18.71 12.26 10.16
N ILE A 253 17.89 11.45 9.49
CA ILE A 253 18.35 10.36 8.62
C ILE A 253 17.53 10.40 7.33
N ILE A 254 18.18 10.19 6.18
CA ILE A 254 17.47 9.92 4.92
C ILE A 254 17.98 8.61 4.32
N VAL A 255 17.08 7.66 4.14
CA VAL A 255 17.32 6.41 3.42
C VAL A 255 16.96 6.63 1.95
N VAL A 256 17.89 6.35 1.05
CA VAL A 256 17.77 6.57 -0.40
C VAL A 256 17.95 5.27 -1.16
N GLU A 257 17.19 5.07 -2.24
CA GLU A 257 17.24 3.83 -3.01
C GLU A 257 18.61 3.56 -3.61
N ASN A 258 19.14 4.53 -4.36
CA ASN A 258 20.26 4.33 -5.27
C ASN A 258 21.01 5.67 -5.47
N HIS A 259 22.10 5.66 -6.24
CA HIS A 259 22.94 6.83 -6.46
C HIS A 259 22.17 8.04 -7.06
N GLN A 260 21.15 7.82 -7.90
CA GLN A 260 20.33 8.90 -8.46
C GLN A 260 19.52 9.62 -7.37
N GLN A 261 19.00 8.88 -6.39
CA GLN A 261 18.28 9.46 -5.25
C GLN A 261 19.24 10.10 -4.24
N LEU A 262 20.41 9.49 -4.00
CA LEU A 262 21.50 10.05 -3.20
C LEU A 262 21.90 11.45 -3.73
N GLN A 263 22.16 11.57 -5.04
CA GLN A 263 22.54 12.83 -5.68
C GLN A 263 21.50 13.96 -5.56
N LYS A 264 20.23 13.66 -5.26
CA LYS A 264 19.25 14.71 -4.92
C LYS A 264 19.50 15.29 -3.54
N ILE A 265 19.81 14.44 -2.56
CA ILE A 265 20.07 14.86 -1.17
C ILE A 265 21.43 15.56 -1.06
N LEU A 266 22.47 15.04 -1.74
CA LEU A 266 23.82 15.63 -1.70
C LEU A 266 23.86 17.06 -2.26
N LYS A 267 22.96 17.42 -3.19
CA LYS A 267 22.81 18.78 -3.75
C LYS A 267 22.15 19.79 -2.81
N VAL A 268 21.49 19.34 -1.74
CA VAL A 268 20.76 20.19 -0.79
C VAL A 268 21.22 19.98 0.66
N TRP A 269 22.26 19.16 0.87
CA TRP A 269 22.74 18.76 2.19
C TRP A 269 23.01 19.96 3.11
N ASP A 270 23.67 21.00 2.60
CA ASP A 270 24.07 22.18 3.36
C ASP A 270 22.88 23.03 3.87
N LYS A 271 21.67 22.75 3.36
CA LYS A 271 20.41 23.35 3.80
C LYS A 271 19.62 22.47 4.79
N LEU A 272 20.13 21.29 5.14
CA LEU A 272 19.48 20.32 6.03
C LEU A 272 20.23 20.25 7.37
N PRO A 273 20.15 21.27 8.24
CA PRO A 273 20.98 21.39 9.44
C PRO A 273 20.73 20.29 10.49
N HIS A 274 19.62 19.55 10.38
CA HIS A 274 19.30 18.41 11.24
C HIS A 274 19.84 17.07 10.70
N LEU A 275 20.32 17.00 9.46
CA LEU A 275 20.69 15.75 8.78
C LEU A 275 22.04 15.23 9.28
N LYS A 276 22.00 14.05 9.92
CA LYS A 276 23.17 13.39 10.52
C LYS A 276 23.72 12.29 9.63
N ALA A 277 22.87 11.56 8.90
CA ALA A 277 23.29 10.43 8.05
C ALA A 277 22.39 10.22 6.82
N VAL A 278 22.98 9.66 5.76
CA VAL A 278 22.25 9.13 4.59
C VAL A 278 22.65 7.69 4.32
N ILE A 279 21.70 6.83 3.97
CA ILE A 279 21.94 5.41 3.70
C ILE A 279 21.45 5.04 2.31
N GLN A 280 22.32 4.49 1.46
CA GLN A 280 21.94 3.95 0.15
C GLN A 280 21.68 2.43 0.24
N TYR A 281 20.52 1.96 -0.26
CA TYR A 281 20.15 0.53 -0.16
C TYR A 281 20.28 -0.32 -1.42
N THR A 282 20.55 0.29 -2.58
CA THR A 282 20.74 -0.41 -3.86
C THR A 282 22.00 0.10 -4.56
N GLY A 283 22.89 -0.83 -4.93
CA GLY A 283 24.16 -0.53 -5.60
C GLY A 283 25.22 0.08 -4.68
N GLU A 284 26.43 0.25 -5.21
CA GLU A 284 27.59 0.77 -4.46
C GLU A 284 27.49 2.27 -4.17
N VAL A 285 28.05 2.69 -3.03
CA VAL A 285 28.11 4.11 -2.62
C VAL A 285 29.28 4.79 -3.33
N ALA A 286 29.07 5.16 -4.60
CA ALA A 286 30.10 5.74 -5.45
C ALA A 286 30.65 7.10 -4.95
N GLU A 287 29.84 7.90 -4.24
CA GLU A 287 30.29 9.14 -3.59
C GLU A 287 30.24 8.96 -2.07
N LYS A 288 31.26 8.28 -1.52
CA LYS A 288 31.34 8.01 -0.09
C LYS A 288 31.81 9.25 0.68
N ARG A 289 31.02 9.65 1.67
CA ARG A 289 31.32 10.69 2.67
C ARG A 289 31.22 10.04 4.06
N ASN A 290 31.83 10.62 5.09
CA ASN A 290 31.82 10.05 6.46
C ASN A 290 30.42 9.72 7.01
N ASN A 291 29.40 10.46 6.56
CA ASN A 291 28.02 10.34 7.00
C ASN A 291 27.11 9.69 5.94
N VAL A 292 27.68 9.04 4.91
CA VAL A 292 26.96 8.34 3.84
C VAL A 292 27.36 6.87 3.85
N TYR A 293 26.39 6.00 4.12
CA TYR A 293 26.59 4.58 4.39
C TYR A 293 25.89 3.69 3.35
N SER A 294 26.39 2.47 3.15
CA SER A 294 25.59 1.41 2.52
C SER A 294 24.59 0.80 3.51
N TRP A 295 23.58 0.09 3.00
CA TRP A 295 22.67 -0.70 3.86
C TRP A 295 23.40 -1.76 4.69
N GLU A 296 24.46 -2.38 4.14
CA GLU A 296 25.27 -3.36 4.88
C GLU A 296 26.00 -2.70 6.07
N GLU A 297 26.48 -1.47 5.89
CA GLU A 297 27.11 -0.68 6.95
C GLU A 297 26.09 -0.24 8.01
N LEU A 298 24.87 0.16 7.61
CA LEU A 298 23.77 0.42 8.55
C LEU A 298 23.46 -0.83 9.39
N MET A 299 23.34 -2.00 8.78
CA MET A 299 23.01 -3.23 9.52
C MET A 299 24.13 -3.62 10.52
N LYS A 300 25.40 -3.36 10.18
CA LYS A 300 26.54 -3.54 11.10
C LYS A 300 26.47 -2.62 12.32
N LEU A 301 26.10 -1.34 12.15
CA LEU A 301 25.94 -0.38 13.25
C LEU A 301 24.88 -0.77 14.31
N SER A 302 24.03 -1.78 14.04
CA SER A 302 23.05 -2.29 14.99
C SER A 302 23.65 -3.05 16.18
N SER A 303 24.92 -3.50 16.11
CA SER A 303 25.63 -4.14 17.22
C SER A 303 26.14 -3.14 18.28
N ASP A 304 26.34 -1.89 17.88
CA ASP A 304 26.89 -0.83 18.73
C ASP A 304 25.90 -0.28 19.78
N VAL A 305 24.66 -0.77 19.76
CA VAL A 305 23.57 -0.34 20.64
C VAL A 305 22.93 -1.56 21.27
N SER A 306 22.80 -1.56 22.60
CA SER A 306 22.17 -2.63 23.34
C SER A 306 20.65 -2.61 23.21
N ASP A 307 20.02 -3.76 23.41
CA ASP A 307 18.56 -3.89 23.32
C ASP A 307 17.83 -3.13 24.45
N ALA A 308 18.53 -2.81 25.55
CA ALA A 308 18.03 -1.93 26.61
C ALA A 308 17.73 -0.50 26.11
N VAL A 309 18.63 0.10 25.31
CA VAL A 309 18.42 1.45 24.74
C VAL A 309 17.23 1.45 23.78
N LEU A 310 16.99 0.35 23.06
CA LEU A 310 15.77 0.21 22.25
C LEU A 310 14.52 0.05 23.13
N LYS A 311 14.59 -0.71 24.24
CA LYS A 311 13.48 -0.84 25.20
C LYS A 311 13.11 0.50 25.83
N GLU A 312 14.09 1.35 26.16
CA GLU A 312 13.88 2.74 26.61
C GLU A 312 13.17 3.59 25.52
N ARG A 313 13.61 3.52 24.26
CA ARG A 313 12.97 4.24 23.13
C ARG A 313 11.55 3.76 22.85
N LEU A 314 11.25 2.48 23.08
CA LEU A 314 9.89 1.93 22.97
C LEU A 314 9.02 2.41 24.14
N ALA A 315 9.51 2.38 25.38
CA ALA A 315 8.74 2.80 26.57
C ALA A 315 8.28 4.27 26.53
N LEU A 316 8.98 5.14 25.79
CA LEU A 316 8.58 6.54 25.57
C LEU A 316 7.47 6.74 24.51
N GLN A 317 6.92 5.65 23.96
CA GLN A 317 5.84 5.68 22.98
C GLN A 317 4.45 5.50 23.63
N ALA A 318 3.43 5.81 22.84
CA ALA A 318 2.02 5.63 23.18
C ALA A 318 1.21 5.58 21.87
N PRO A 319 0.04 4.92 21.83
CA PRO A 319 -0.78 4.88 20.63
C PRO A 319 -1.14 6.27 20.08
N ASN A 320 -1.36 7.24 20.95
CA ASN A 320 -1.80 8.59 20.59
C ASN A 320 -0.68 9.62 20.30
N LYS A 321 0.55 9.15 20.04
CA LYS A 321 1.69 9.98 19.60
C LYS A 321 2.01 9.76 18.11
N CYS A 322 2.55 10.80 17.47
CA CYS A 322 2.91 10.76 16.05
C CYS A 322 4.01 9.71 15.76
N CYS A 323 3.91 9.05 14.60
CA CYS A 323 4.86 8.03 14.15
C CYS A 323 5.13 8.04 12.64
N SER A 324 4.21 8.55 11.83
CA SER A 324 4.33 8.65 10.37
C SER A 324 3.89 10.03 9.88
N LEU A 325 4.58 10.53 8.86
CA LEU A 325 4.29 11.80 8.19
C LEU A 325 3.97 11.55 6.71
N ILE A 326 2.73 11.84 6.32
CA ILE A 326 2.28 11.73 4.93
C ILE A 326 2.22 13.14 4.32
N TYR A 327 3.13 13.44 3.39
CA TYR A 327 3.19 14.75 2.74
C TYR A 327 2.19 14.85 1.59
N THR A 328 1.06 15.52 1.82
CA THR A 328 0.01 15.71 0.80
C THR A 328 0.27 16.95 -0.05
N SER A 329 0.40 16.77 -1.37
CA SER A 329 0.48 17.87 -2.32
C SER A 329 -0.89 18.53 -2.49
N GLY A 330 -1.04 19.75 -1.98
CA GLY A 330 -2.22 20.58 -2.24
C GLY A 330 -2.32 21.03 -3.70
N THR A 331 -3.43 21.65 -4.07
CA THR A 331 -3.67 22.14 -5.45
C THR A 331 -2.79 23.34 -5.82
N THR A 332 -2.32 24.14 -4.86
CA THR A 332 -1.70 25.46 -5.10
C THR A 332 -0.50 25.82 -4.21
N GLY A 333 0.04 24.89 -3.41
CA GLY A 333 1.12 25.21 -2.46
C GLY A 333 2.00 24.02 -2.08
N ASN A 334 3.00 24.28 -1.23
CA ASN A 334 3.95 23.27 -0.74
C ASN A 334 3.22 22.10 -0.04
N PRO A 335 3.78 20.87 -0.07
CA PRO A 335 3.15 19.72 0.59
C PRO A 335 2.96 19.92 2.10
N LYS A 336 1.83 19.46 2.65
CA LYS A 336 1.54 19.51 4.09
C LYS A 336 1.89 18.16 4.71
N GLY A 337 2.66 18.12 5.80
CA GLY A 337 2.95 16.89 6.52
C GLY A 337 1.78 16.49 7.43
N ALA A 338 0.88 15.62 6.97
CA ALA A 338 -0.19 15.07 7.80
C ALA A 338 0.40 14.13 8.86
N MET A 339 0.16 14.44 10.14
CA MET A 339 0.71 13.71 11.28
C MET A 339 -0.20 12.55 11.68
N LEU A 340 0.30 11.32 11.54
CA LEU A 340 -0.43 10.12 11.91
C LEU A 340 0.11 9.54 13.22
N SER A 341 -0.80 9.37 14.18
CA SER A 341 -0.52 8.63 15.41
C SER A 341 -0.48 7.12 15.16
N GLN A 342 0.07 6.35 16.10
CA GLN A 342 0.07 4.89 15.98
C GLN A 342 -1.36 4.34 16.03
N ASP A 343 -2.25 4.88 16.88
CA ASP A 343 -3.65 4.48 16.98
C ASP A 343 -4.42 4.74 15.68
N ASN A 344 -4.17 5.88 15.02
CA ASN A 344 -4.75 6.17 13.71
C ASN A 344 -4.48 5.01 12.73
N ILE A 345 -3.27 4.44 12.76
CA ILE A 345 -2.82 3.41 11.84
C ILE A 345 -3.26 2.00 12.27
N THR A 346 -3.07 1.63 13.55
CA THR A 346 -3.38 0.29 14.06
C THR A 346 -4.88 0.04 14.10
N TRP A 347 -5.68 1.02 14.56
CA TRP A 347 -7.15 0.90 14.57
C TRP A 347 -7.73 0.79 13.16
N THR A 348 -7.28 1.65 12.24
CA THR A 348 -7.76 1.62 10.84
C THR A 348 -7.35 0.31 10.15
N SER A 349 -6.17 -0.23 10.48
CA SER A 349 -5.75 -1.56 10.00
C SER A 349 -6.65 -2.67 10.53
N GLU A 350 -6.97 -2.67 11.83
CA GLU A 350 -7.86 -3.66 12.43
C GLU A 350 -9.28 -3.62 11.82
N MET A 351 -9.82 -2.41 11.59
CA MET A 351 -11.13 -2.23 10.96
C MET A 351 -11.13 -2.68 9.50
N ALA A 352 -10.09 -2.33 8.72
CA ALA A 352 -9.95 -2.78 7.34
C ALA A 352 -9.88 -4.32 7.23
N VAL A 353 -9.10 -4.97 8.12
CA VAL A 353 -9.03 -6.45 8.22
C VAL A 353 -10.40 -7.06 8.46
N LYS A 354 -11.16 -6.52 9.42
CA LYS A 354 -12.50 -7.01 9.78
C LYS A 354 -13.51 -6.82 8.65
N MET A 355 -13.56 -5.64 8.03
CA MET A 355 -14.54 -5.33 6.97
C MET A 355 -14.27 -6.05 5.65
N LEU A 356 -13.01 -6.16 5.23
CA LEU A 356 -12.62 -6.85 4.00
C LEU A 356 -12.60 -8.38 4.13
N GLY A 357 -12.92 -8.91 5.32
CA GLY A 357 -12.98 -10.35 5.61
C GLY A 357 -11.62 -11.06 5.47
N LEU A 358 -10.53 -10.35 5.79
CA LEU A 358 -9.16 -10.84 5.61
C LEU A 358 -8.83 -11.94 6.62
N LYS A 359 -8.35 -13.09 6.13
CA LYS A 359 -8.10 -14.28 6.95
C LYS A 359 -6.66 -14.33 7.46
N PHE A 360 -6.53 -14.27 8.78
CA PHE A 360 -5.25 -14.26 9.49
C PHE A 360 -4.27 -15.35 8.99
N GLY A 361 -3.06 -14.96 8.58
CA GLY A 361 -2.01 -15.89 8.14
C GLY A 361 -2.22 -16.54 6.75
N THR A 362 -3.15 -16.05 5.92
CA THR A 362 -3.48 -16.69 4.62
C THR A 362 -3.65 -15.74 3.44
N GLU A 363 -3.67 -14.42 3.66
CA GLU A 363 -3.81 -13.42 2.61
C GLU A 363 -2.47 -13.16 1.88
N SER A 364 -2.54 -12.79 0.61
CA SER A 364 -1.41 -12.52 -0.27
C SER A 364 -1.66 -11.25 -1.07
N LEU A 365 -0.76 -10.26 -0.98
CA LEU A 365 -0.90 -8.94 -1.59
C LEU A 365 0.25 -8.65 -2.56
N VAL A 366 0.05 -7.68 -3.46
CA VAL A 366 1.10 -7.19 -4.38
C VAL A 366 1.37 -5.72 -4.11
N SER A 367 2.58 -5.42 -3.63
CA SER A 367 3.06 -4.05 -3.37
C SER A 367 3.67 -3.46 -4.63
N TYR A 368 3.12 -2.34 -5.10
CA TYR A 368 3.57 -1.63 -6.31
C TYR A 368 3.19 -0.14 -6.35
N LEU A 369 2.33 0.33 -5.44
CA LEU A 369 1.95 1.74 -5.31
C LEU A 369 2.99 2.48 -4.45
N PRO A 370 3.32 3.76 -4.70
CA PRO A 370 4.39 4.44 -3.98
C PRO A 370 4.14 4.52 -2.47
N LEU A 371 5.04 3.93 -1.66
CA LEU A 371 4.94 3.90 -0.20
C LEU A 371 5.05 5.28 0.49
N SER A 372 5.35 6.34 -0.26
CA SER A 372 5.18 7.73 0.17
C SER A 372 3.71 8.16 0.33
N HIS A 373 2.75 7.35 -0.13
CA HIS A 373 1.31 7.60 -0.04
C HIS A 373 0.63 6.66 0.97
N ILE A 374 -0.30 7.18 1.78
CA ILE A 374 -0.93 6.42 2.87
C ILE A 374 -1.61 5.13 2.40
N ALA A 375 -2.26 5.12 1.23
CA ALA A 375 -2.98 3.94 0.75
C ALA A 375 -2.02 2.76 0.47
N ALA A 376 -0.78 3.05 0.08
CA ALA A 376 0.26 2.03 -0.06
C ALA A 376 0.78 1.59 1.31
N GLN A 377 1.06 2.51 2.24
CA GLN A 377 1.49 2.11 3.60
C GLN A 377 0.44 1.26 4.33
N MET A 378 -0.84 1.61 4.21
CA MET A 378 -1.92 0.83 4.82
C MET A 378 -2.05 -0.56 4.19
N LEU A 379 -2.01 -0.67 2.85
CA LEU A 379 -2.14 -1.95 2.15
C LEU A 379 -0.90 -2.85 2.29
N ASP A 380 0.30 -2.26 2.22
CA ASP A 380 1.55 -3.00 2.08
C ASP A 380 2.27 -3.17 3.43
N VAL A 381 2.12 -2.25 4.38
CA VAL A 381 2.81 -2.32 5.69
C VAL A 381 1.83 -2.65 6.81
N PHE A 382 0.81 -1.82 7.03
CA PHE A 382 0.08 -1.82 8.31
C PHE A 382 -1.06 -2.85 8.40
N VAL A 383 -1.85 -3.06 7.35
CA VAL A 383 -2.81 -4.18 7.29
C VAL A 383 -2.08 -5.55 7.33
N PRO A 384 -0.98 -5.78 6.58
CA PRO A 384 -0.22 -7.02 6.66
C PRO A 384 0.35 -7.34 8.04
N ILE A 385 0.89 -6.37 8.79
CA ILE A 385 1.33 -6.62 10.18
C ILE A 385 0.18 -6.64 11.19
N SER A 386 -1.07 -6.41 10.77
CA SER A 386 -2.28 -6.63 11.57
C SER A 386 -2.86 -8.04 11.36
N CYS A 387 -2.81 -8.59 10.13
CA CYS A 387 -3.41 -9.88 9.80
C CYS A 387 -2.44 -11.01 9.38
N GLY A 388 -1.13 -10.80 9.36
CA GLY A 388 -0.19 -11.86 8.98
C GLY A 388 -0.19 -12.19 7.47
N ALA A 389 -0.39 -11.19 6.59
CA ALA A 389 -0.44 -11.38 5.15
C ALA A 389 0.95 -11.34 4.49
N THR A 390 1.22 -12.21 3.50
CA THR A 390 2.45 -12.11 2.71
C THR A 390 2.35 -11.01 1.65
N VAL A 391 3.33 -10.10 1.64
CA VAL A 391 3.41 -8.98 0.69
C VAL A 391 4.47 -9.27 -0.37
N TYR A 392 4.06 -9.32 -1.64
CA TYR A 392 4.96 -9.53 -2.77
C TYR A 392 5.26 -8.21 -3.46
N ILE A 393 6.49 -7.75 -3.34
CA ILE A 393 6.98 -6.50 -3.92
C ILE A 393 7.22 -6.72 -5.42
N ALA A 394 6.48 -5.99 -6.24
CA ALA A 394 6.59 -6.03 -7.70
C ALA A 394 7.91 -5.41 -8.17
N GLN A 395 8.31 -5.71 -9.41
CA GLN A 395 9.50 -5.12 -10.01
C GLN A 395 9.26 -3.64 -10.39
N PRO A 396 10.30 -2.78 -10.48
CA PRO A 396 10.15 -1.34 -10.78
C PRO A 396 9.44 -1.02 -12.11
N ASP A 397 9.37 -1.98 -13.04
CA ASP A 397 8.65 -1.87 -14.31
C ASP A 397 7.16 -2.26 -14.22
N ALA A 398 6.61 -2.51 -13.03
CA ALA A 398 5.22 -2.94 -12.81
C ALA A 398 4.21 -2.06 -13.56
N LEU A 399 4.32 -0.73 -13.39
CA LEU A 399 3.46 0.26 -14.05
C LEU A 399 3.78 0.43 -15.55
N LYS A 400 5.01 0.12 -15.98
CA LYS A 400 5.37 0.08 -17.41
C LYS A 400 4.59 -1.06 -18.09
N GLY A 401 4.65 -2.27 -17.53
CA GLY A 401 3.74 -3.36 -17.93
C GLY A 401 3.78 -4.67 -17.14
N SER A 402 4.77 -4.93 -16.29
CA SER A 402 4.99 -6.27 -15.70
C SER A 402 4.05 -6.65 -14.54
N LEU A 403 3.20 -5.73 -14.06
CA LEU A 403 2.32 -5.98 -12.91
C LEU A 403 1.45 -7.23 -13.08
N VAL A 404 0.91 -7.48 -14.29
CA VAL A 404 0.09 -8.68 -14.57
C VAL A 404 0.93 -9.97 -14.53
N HIS A 405 2.23 -9.92 -14.82
CA HIS A 405 3.12 -11.07 -14.65
C HIS A 405 3.33 -11.38 -13.16
N THR A 406 3.56 -10.35 -12.34
CA THR A 406 3.66 -10.48 -10.88
C THR A 406 2.35 -11.04 -10.31
N MET A 407 1.18 -10.50 -10.70
CA MET A 407 -0.12 -11.00 -10.23
C MET A 407 -0.38 -12.46 -10.64
N ARG A 408 0.00 -12.88 -11.85
CA ARG A 408 -0.13 -14.30 -12.28
C ARG A 408 0.73 -15.25 -11.46
N GLU A 409 1.90 -14.80 -11.02
CA GLU A 409 2.85 -15.61 -10.24
C GLU A 409 2.43 -15.69 -8.76
N VAL A 410 1.97 -14.56 -8.19
CA VAL A 410 1.59 -14.42 -6.77
C VAL A 410 0.16 -14.89 -6.48
N ARG A 411 -0.74 -14.70 -7.46
CA ARG A 411 -2.20 -14.87 -7.37
C ARG A 411 -2.79 -14.25 -6.10
N PRO A 412 -2.78 -12.91 -5.96
CA PRO A 412 -3.20 -12.22 -4.74
C PRO A 412 -4.64 -12.52 -4.33
N THR A 413 -4.93 -12.37 -3.03
CA THR A 413 -6.25 -12.58 -2.43
C THR A 413 -7.04 -11.27 -2.25
N SER A 414 -6.33 -10.14 -2.20
CA SER A 414 -6.87 -8.78 -2.32
C SER A 414 -5.91 -7.92 -3.15
N PHE A 415 -6.44 -6.98 -3.94
CA PHE A 415 -5.65 -6.13 -4.84
C PHE A 415 -6.30 -4.74 -4.97
N LEU A 416 -5.51 -3.68 -4.79
CA LEU A 416 -5.92 -2.29 -4.99
C LEU A 416 -5.33 -1.75 -6.30
N GLY A 417 -6.21 -1.27 -7.18
CA GLY A 417 -5.85 -0.43 -8.32
C GLY A 417 -6.15 1.04 -8.05
N VAL A 418 -5.33 1.95 -8.59
CA VAL A 418 -5.82 3.31 -8.92
C VAL A 418 -6.58 3.23 -10.26
N PRO A 419 -7.52 4.14 -10.58
CA PRO A 419 -8.36 4.04 -11.78
C PRO A 419 -7.58 3.80 -13.08
N ARG A 420 -6.45 4.48 -13.28
CA ARG A 420 -5.60 4.33 -14.48
C ARG A 420 -4.98 2.92 -14.62
N VAL A 421 -4.84 2.16 -13.53
CA VAL A 421 -4.39 0.76 -13.56
C VAL A 421 -5.52 -0.14 -14.07
N TRP A 422 -6.75 0.08 -13.63
CA TRP A 422 -7.93 -0.63 -14.12
C TRP A 422 -8.23 -0.30 -15.59
N GLU A 423 -8.19 0.98 -15.98
CA GLU A 423 -8.29 1.41 -17.39
C GLU A 423 -7.25 0.69 -18.27
N LYS A 424 -5.96 0.71 -17.89
CA LYS A 424 -4.87 0.08 -18.66
C LYS A 424 -4.98 -1.45 -18.74
N MET A 425 -5.67 -2.08 -17.79
CA MET A 425 -6.04 -3.50 -17.91
C MET A 425 -7.23 -3.70 -18.86
N GLN A 426 -8.26 -2.86 -18.78
CA GLN A 426 -9.40 -2.88 -19.70
C GLN A 426 -9.00 -2.67 -21.16
N GLU A 427 -8.17 -1.66 -21.45
CA GLU A 427 -7.59 -1.36 -22.78
C GLU A 427 -6.95 -2.63 -23.38
N LYS A 428 -5.95 -3.20 -22.68
CA LYS A 428 -5.28 -4.45 -23.09
C LYS A 428 -6.23 -5.64 -23.27
N MET A 429 -7.27 -5.75 -22.44
CA MET A 429 -8.26 -6.83 -22.54
C MET A 429 -9.23 -6.64 -23.72
N VAL A 430 -9.56 -5.40 -24.09
CA VAL A 430 -10.33 -5.08 -25.30
C VAL A 430 -9.50 -5.41 -26.54
N ALA A 431 -8.25 -4.94 -26.61
CA ALA A 431 -7.34 -5.23 -27.72
C ALA A 431 -7.13 -6.75 -27.93
N ALA A 432 -6.83 -7.49 -26.86
CA ALA A 432 -6.72 -8.96 -26.91
C ALA A 432 -8.05 -9.65 -27.34
N GLY A 433 -9.20 -9.03 -27.05
CA GLY A 433 -10.52 -9.48 -27.47
C GLY A 433 -10.84 -9.23 -28.95
N LEU A 434 -10.25 -8.21 -29.58
CA LEU A 434 -10.44 -7.92 -31.01
C LEU A 434 -9.83 -9.01 -31.90
N HIS A 435 -8.68 -9.57 -31.49
CA HIS A 435 -8.02 -10.68 -32.19
C HIS A 435 -8.69 -12.05 -31.96
N ALA A 436 -9.77 -12.13 -31.17
CA ALA A 436 -10.48 -13.38 -30.92
C ALA A 436 -11.45 -13.75 -32.06
N GLY A 437 -11.22 -14.90 -32.69
CA GLY A 437 -12.08 -15.41 -33.77
C GLY A 437 -13.58 -15.48 -33.42
N GLY A 438 -14.44 -15.26 -34.42
CA GLY A 438 -15.84 -14.84 -34.24
C GLY A 438 -16.70 -15.64 -33.25
N LEU A 439 -16.52 -16.97 -33.16
CA LEU A 439 -17.24 -17.80 -32.18
C LEU A 439 -16.82 -17.47 -30.73
N LYS A 440 -15.52 -17.28 -30.47
CA LYS A 440 -15.01 -16.86 -29.15
C LYS A 440 -15.53 -15.47 -28.79
N ARG A 441 -15.59 -14.54 -29.75
CA ARG A 441 -16.15 -13.19 -29.56
C ARG A 441 -17.65 -13.22 -29.23
N LYS A 442 -18.45 -14.07 -29.90
CA LYS A 442 -19.87 -14.28 -29.56
C LYS A 442 -20.06 -14.81 -28.13
N ILE A 443 -19.28 -15.82 -27.73
CA ILE A 443 -19.32 -16.40 -26.37
C ILE A 443 -18.91 -15.36 -25.31
N ALA A 444 -17.84 -14.58 -25.57
CA ALA A 444 -17.38 -13.54 -24.67
C ALA A 444 -18.43 -12.43 -24.49
N ASN A 445 -19.05 -11.96 -25.57
CA ASN A 445 -20.10 -10.93 -25.51
C ASN A 445 -21.35 -11.43 -24.75
N TRP A 446 -21.78 -12.67 -24.99
CA TRP A 446 -22.87 -13.29 -24.23
C TRP A 446 -22.52 -13.37 -22.73
N ALA A 447 -21.32 -13.86 -22.40
CA ALA A 447 -20.86 -13.97 -21.02
C ALA A 447 -20.82 -12.60 -20.32
N LYS A 448 -20.41 -11.53 -21.00
CA LYS A 448 -20.45 -10.16 -20.47
C LYS A 448 -21.86 -9.70 -20.10
N THR A 449 -22.85 -9.93 -20.97
CA THR A 449 -24.25 -9.61 -20.70
C THR A 449 -24.81 -10.40 -19.50
N VAL A 450 -24.39 -11.66 -19.32
CA VAL A 450 -24.76 -12.50 -18.17
C VAL A 450 -24.04 -12.04 -16.89
N GLY A 451 -22.76 -11.66 -16.97
CA GLY A 451 -21.96 -11.20 -15.84
C GLY A 451 -22.44 -9.86 -15.28
N LEU A 452 -22.73 -8.87 -16.14
CA LEU A 452 -23.22 -7.56 -15.71
C LEU A 452 -24.59 -7.68 -15.01
N LYS A 453 -25.50 -8.47 -15.58
CA LYS A 453 -26.77 -8.83 -14.91
C LYS A 453 -26.56 -9.58 -13.59
N GLY A 454 -25.54 -10.44 -13.51
CA GLY A 454 -25.14 -11.13 -12.28
C GLY A 454 -24.61 -10.20 -11.20
N THR A 455 -23.83 -9.19 -11.56
CA THR A 455 -23.31 -8.18 -10.62
C THR A 455 -24.43 -7.28 -10.08
N TYR A 456 -25.36 -6.82 -10.93
CA TYR A 456 -26.56 -6.11 -10.45
C TYR A 456 -27.48 -7.01 -9.60
N ALA A 457 -27.59 -8.30 -9.92
CA ALA A 457 -28.33 -9.24 -9.07
C ALA A 457 -27.68 -9.37 -7.68
N LYS A 458 -26.35 -9.54 -7.60
CA LYS A 458 -25.58 -9.54 -6.33
C LYS A 458 -25.81 -8.26 -5.53
N GLN A 459 -25.65 -7.09 -6.17
CA GLN A 459 -25.89 -5.77 -5.57
C GLN A 459 -27.30 -5.62 -4.98
N ASN A 460 -28.31 -6.15 -5.66
CA ASN A 460 -29.72 -6.05 -5.27
C ASN A 460 -30.22 -7.27 -4.47
N GLY A 461 -29.34 -8.10 -3.90
CA GLY A 461 -29.71 -9.29 -3.12
C GLY A 461 -30.56 -10.32 -3.88
N SER A 462 -30.52 -10.29 -5.21
CA SER A 462 -31.42 -11.01 -6.12
C SER A 462 -30.76 -12.26 -6.72
N ALA A 463 -31.57 -13.19 -7.21
CA ALA A 463 -31.10 -14.44 -7.82
C ALA A 463 -30.23 -14.18 -9.09
N LEU A 464 -29.16 -14.96 -9.24
CA LEU A 464 -28.26 -14.87 -10.40
C LEU A 464 -28.96 -15.26 -11.71
N PRO A 465 -28.61 -14.61 -12.84
CA PRO A 465 -29.26 -14.87 -14.13
C PRO A 465 -28.95 -16.28 -14.67
N PHE A 466 -29.89 -16.83 -15.43
CA PHE A 466 -29.71 -18.10 -16.12
C PHE A 466 -28.44 -18.08 -16.99
N GLY A 467 -27.69 -19.18 -16.95
CA GLY A 467 -26.40 -19.31 -17.64
C GLY A 467 -25.19 -18.73 -16.90
N TRP A 468 -25.33 -18.07 -15.73
CA TRP A 468 -24.19 -17.49 -14.99
C TRP A 468 -23.10 -18.53 -14.67
N GLY A 469 -23.47 -19.75 -14.23
CA GLY A 469 -22.50 -20.82 -13.97
C GLY A 469 -21.72 -21.26 -15.23
N ILE A 470 -22.36 -21.21 -16.40
CA ILE A 470 -21.75 -21.54 -17.70
C ILE A 470 -20.81 -20.40 -18.13
N ALA A 471 -21.22 -19.13 -17.97
CA ALA A 471 -20.36 -17.97 -18.24
C ALA A 471 -19.12 -17.95 -17.32
N ASN A 472 -19.30 -18.30 -16.04
CA ASN A 472 -18.23 -18.44 -15.06
C ASN A 472 -17.21 -19.51 -15.47
N TYR A 473 -17.67 -20.72 -15.83
CA TYR A 473 -16.79 -21.80 -16.27
C TYR A 473 -16.11 -21.55 -17.62
N LEU A 474 -16.85 -21.06 -18.62
CA LEU A 474 -16.32 -20.88 -19.97
C LEU A 474 -15.43 -19.65 -20.11
N VAL A 475 -15.72 -18.56 -19.38
CA VAL A 475 -15.08 -17.25 -19.53
C VAL A 475 -14.49 -16.73 -18.21
N PHE A 476 -15.28 -16.46 -17.17
CA PHE A 476 -14.80 -15.65 -16.03
C PHE A 476 -13.58 -16.26 -15.34
N LYS A 477 -13.60 -17.56 -14.96
CA LYS A 477 -12.43 -18.23 -14.36
C LYS A 477 -11.15 -18.12 -15.18
N LYS A 478 -11.28 -18.16 -16.52
CA LYS A 478 -10.12 -18.05 -17.44
C LYS A 478 -9.61 -16.62 -17.52
N VAL A 479 -10.50 -15.63 -17.49
CA VAL A 479 -10.14 -14.21 -17.42
C VAL A 479 -9.47 -13.89 -16.08
N HIS A 480 -10.04 -14.36 -14.97
CA HIS A 480 -9.48 -14.17 -13.62
C HIS A 480 -8.08 -14.78 -13.52
N ALA A 481 -7.90 -16.04 -13.96
CA ALA A 481 -6.59 -16.69 -13.97
C ALA A 481 -5.60 -16.02 -14.94
N ALA A 482 -6.07 -15.51 -16.10
CA ALA A 482 -5.25 -14.75 -17.03
C ALA A 482 -4.83 -13.36 -16.52
N LEU A 483 -5.46 -12.85 -15.45
CA LEU A 483 -5.04 -11.65 -14.71
C LEU A 483 -4.26 -11.98 -13.42
N GLY A 484 -4.31 -13.23 -12.95
CA GLY A 484 -3.83 -13.62 -11.61
C GLY A 484 -4.82 -13.30 -10.47
N LEU A 485 -6.05 -12.90 -10.79
CA LEU A 485 -7.08 -12.50 -9.84
C LEU A 485 -8.02 -13.65 -9.44
N ASP A 486 -7.72 -14.90 -9.80
CA ASP A 486 -8.58 -16.07 -9.53
C ASP A 486 -8.63 -16.51 -8.05
N ARG A 487 -7.78 -15.92 -7.21
CA ARG A 487 -7.86 -15.98 -5.74
C ARG A 487 -8.38 -14.68 -5.11
N CYS A 488 -8.55 -13.62 -5.91
CA CYS A 488 -8.77 -12.27 -5.41
C CYS A 488 -10.26 -12.03 -5.11
N LYS A 489 -10.57 -11.79 -3.83
CA LYS A 489 -11.94 -11.48 -3.36
C LYS A 489 -12.23 -9.99 -3.40
N ASN A 490 -11.23 -9.18 -3.02
CA ASN A 490 -11.34 -7.74 -2.91
C ASN A 490 -10.54 -7.07 -4.02
N CYS A 491 -11.18 -6.80 -5.15
CA CYS A 491 -10.60 -5.99 -6.23
C CYS A 491 -11.01 -4.53 -6.02
N ALA A 492 -10.14 -3.73 -5.40
CA ALA A 492 -10.48 -2.39 -4.94
C ALA A 492 -10.04 -1.28 -5.92
N SER A 493 -10.75 -0.15 -5.90
CA SER A 493 -10.38 1.09 -6.58
C SER A 493 -10.38 2.26 -5.59
N GLY A 494 -9.47 3.23 -5.74
CA GLY A 494 -9.42 4.40 -4.85
C GLY A 494 -8.39 5.46 -5.25
N ALA A 495 -8.22 6.46 -4.37
CA ALA A 495 -7.38 7.67 -4.54
C ALA A 495 -7.78 8.65 -5.67
N ALA A 496 -8.60 8.23 -6.63
CA ALA A 496 -9.29 9.09 -7.60
C ALA A 496 -10.63 8.42 -8.04
N PRO A 497 -11.60 9.18 -8.56
CA PRO A 497 -12.83 8.63 -9.15
C PRO A 497 -12.53 7.66 -10.31
N ILE A 498 -13.40 6.67 -10.48
CA ILE A 498 -13.31 5.67 -11.56
C ILE A 498 -14.56 5.74 -12.44
N THR A 499 -14.37 5.68 -13.77
CA THR A 499 -15.48 5.81 -14.71
C THR A 499 -16.49 4.68 -14.55
N LYS A 500 -17.77 5.00 -14.73
CA LYS A 500 -18.86 4.02 -14.74
C LYS A 500 -18.62 2.91 -15.78
N ASP A 501 -18.10 3.26 -16.95
CA ASP A 501 -17.73 2.31 -18.01
C ASP A 501 -16.71 1.27 -17.55
N THR A 502 -15.69 1.68 -16.79
CA THR A 502 -14.70 0.74 -16.24
C THR A 502 -15.31 -0.13 -15.15
N LEU A 503 -16.14 0.43 -14.27
CA LEU A 503 -16.89 -0.35 -13.28
C LEU A 503 -17.78 -1.42 -13.95
N GLU A 504 -18.58 -1.04 -14.95
CA GLU A 504 -19.44 -1.98 -15.69
C GLU A 504 -18.63 -2.99 -16.52
N PHE A 505 -17.48 -2.59 -17.10
CA PHE A 505 -16.61 -3.50 -17.82
C PHE A 505 -16.11 -4.64 -16.92
N PHE A 506 -15.57 -4.32 -15.75
CA PHE A 506 -15.06 -5.33 -14.81
C PHE A 506 -16.21 -6.11 -14.13
N ALA A 507 -17.33 -5.45 -13.81
CA ALA A 507 -18.56 -6.12 -13.38
C ALA A 507 -19.10 -7.12 -14.41
N SER A 508 -18.92 -6.88 -15.72
CA SER A 508 -19.35 -7.78 -16.80
C SER A 508 -18.56 -9.10 -16.84
N ILE A 509 -17.39 -9.16 -16.22
CA ILE A 509 -16.51 -10.35 -16.17
C ILE A 509 -16.42 -10.95 -14.76
N ASP A 510 -17.40 -10.66 -13.91
CA ASP A 510 -17.49 -11.09 -12.50
C ASP A 510 -16.30 -10.62 -11.64
N ILE A 511 -15.74 -9.44 -11.95
CA ILE A 511 -14.78 -8.70 -11.13
C ILE A 511 -15.45 -7.38 -10.70
N PRO A 512 -16.36 -7.36 -9.72
CA PRO A 512 -16.89 -6.09 -9.21
C PRO A 512 -15.73 -5.29 -8.59
N LEU A 513 -15.49 -4.08 -9.10
CA LEU A 513 -14.52 -3.16 -8.51
C LEU A 513 -15.15 -2.47 -7.31
N LEU A 514 -14.49 -2.59 -6.17
CA LEU A 514 -14.95 -2.11 -4.88
C LEU A 514 -14.31 -0.75 -4.58
N GLU A 515 -15.09 0.32 -4.62
CA GLU A 515 -14.57 1.66 -4.36
C GLU A 515 -14.27 1.87 -2.87
N VAL A 516 -13.15 2.55 -2.60
CA VAL A 516 -12.66 2.94 -1.28
C VAL A 516 -12.34 4.43 -1.32
N TYR A 517 -12.95 5.20 -0.42
CA TYR A 517 -12.82 6.66 -0.34
C TYR A 517 -12.32 7.12 1.02
N GLY A 518 -11.57 8.22 1.00
CA GLY A 518 -10.89 8.84 2.13
C GLY A 518 -9.60 9.53 1.67
N MET A 519 -8.80 10.00 2.63
CA MET A 519 -7.66 10.90 2.42
C MET A 519 -6.52 10.63 3.42
N SER A 520 -5.37 11.30 3.28
CA SER A 520 -4.25 11.09 4.21
C SER A 520 -4.55 11.62 5.60
N GLU A 521 -5.31 12.71 5.65
CA GLU A 521 -5.83 13.34 6.85
C GLU A 521 -6.82 12.44 7.62
N CYS A 522 -7.33 11.35 7.02
CA CYS A 522 -8.11 10.30 7.69
C CYS A 522 -7.45 8.90 7.59
N THR A 523 -6.12 8.84 7.46
CA THR A 523 -5.33 7.59 7.50
C THR A 523 -5.67 6.58 6.40
N GLY A 524 -6.13 7.06 5.24
CA GLY A 524 -6.53 6.23 4.11
C GLY A 524 -8.05 6.11 4.01
N PRO A 525 -8.66 4.95 4.31
CA PRO A 525 -10.10 4.76 4.11
C PRO A 525 -10.97 5.43 5.19
N HIS A 526 -12.11 5.98 4.77
CA HIS A 526 -13.25 6.37 5.61
C HIS A 526 -14.50 5.56 5.22
N THR A 527 -14.72 5.33 3.92
CA THR A 527 -15.76 4.43 3.41
C THR A 527 -15.17 3.33 2.52
N ILE A 528 -15.75 2.13 2.60
CA ILE A 528 -15.29 0.92 1.91
C ILE A 528 -16.49 0.19 1.29
N SER A 529 -16.40 -0.16 0.01
CA SER A 529 -17.26 -1.19 -0.61
C SER A 529 -16.71 -2.58 -0.31
N ILE A 530 -17.58 -3.54 0.03
CA ILE A 530 -17.18 -4.93 0.33
C ILE A 530 -17.95 -5.93 -0.55
N PRO A 531 -17.46 -7.16 -0.79
CA PRO A 531 -18.09 -8.09 -1.72
C PRO A 531 -19.56 -8.45 -1.42
N SER A 532 -19.99 -8.30 -0.16
CA SER A 532 -21.36 -8.52 0.32
C SER A 532 -22.20 -7.23 0.42
N CYS A 533 -21.59 -6.06 0.25
CA CYS A 533 -22.25 -4.76 0.36
C CYS A 533 -21.50 -3.71 -0.46
N PHE A 534 -21.88 -3.57 -1.73
CA PHE A 534 -21.37 -2.59 -2.68
C PHE A 534 -22.53 -2.07 -3.53
N HIS A 535 -22.35 -0.90 -4.13
CA HIS A 535 -23.20 -0.41 -5.23
C HIS A 535 -22.27 0.20 -6.27
N LEU A 536 -22.40 -0.14 -7.56
CA LEU A 536 -21.56 0.48 -8.59
C LEU A 536 -21.75 2.01 -8.57
N THR A 537 -20.66 2.76 -8.76
CA THR A 537 -20.56 4.23 -8.61
C THR A 537 -20.84 4.78 -7.21
N SER A 538 -20.85 3.94 -6.16
CA SER A 538 -20.84 4.41 -4.77
C SER A 538 -19.49 4.12 -4.13
N CYS A 539 -19.06 5.01 -3.25
CA CYS A 539 -17.81 4.88 -2.51
C CYS A 539 -17.92 3.92 -1.31
N GLY A 540 -18.91 3.03 -1.32
CA GLY A 540 -19.19 2.10 -0.23
C GLY A 540 -19.91 2.75 0.96
N LYS A 541 -19.71 2.17 2.16
CA LYS A 541 -20.30 2.64 3.42
C LYS A 541 -19.22 2.98 4.45
N GLU A 542 -19.59 3.75 5.46
CA GLU A 542 -18.77 4.08 6.63
C GLU A 542 -18.07 2.86 7.22
N MET A 543 -16.80 3.03 7.58
CA MET A 543 -16.09 2.05 8.39
C MET A 543 -16.71 1.88 9.78
N THR A 544 -16.67 0.68 10.34
CA THR A 544 -17.33 0.44 11.63
C THR A 544 -16.61 1.20 12.75
N GLY A 545 -17.29 2.17 13.38
CA GLY A 545 -16.69 3.08 14.37
C GLY A 545 -16.15 4.41 13.80
N VAL A 546 -16.46 4.75 12.54
CA VAL A 546 -16.38 6.13 12.04
C VAL A 546 -17.80 6.71 11.87
N ARG A 547 -17.90 8.03 11.73
CA ARG A 547 -19.15 8.74 11.45
C ARG A 547 -18.93 9.79 10.36
N THR A 548 -19.90 9.98 9.46
CA THR A 548 -19.92 11.06 8.46
C THR A 548 -21.00 12.11 8.78
N LYS A 549 -20.62 13.38 8.87
CA LYS A 549 -21.52 14.55 8.82
C LYS A 549 -21.60 15.02 7.35
N LEU A 550 -22.80 15.36 6.87
CA LEU A 550 -22.97 16.12 5.62
C LEU A 550 -23.24 17.56 6.03
N GLU A 551 -22.24 18.41 5.87
CA GLU A 551 -22.27 19.82 6.27
C GLU A 551 -22.98 20.65 5.19
N LYS A 552 -24.01 21.40 5.59
CA LYS A 552 -24.81 22.30 4.73
C LYS A 552 -25.30 21.66 3.41
N PRO A 553 -26.09 20.56 3.48
CA PRO A 553 -26.59 19.89 2.28
C PRO A 553 -27.56 20.77 1.47
N ASP A 554 -27.48 20.67 0.14
CA ASP A 554 -28.43 21.27 -0.80
C ASP A 554 -29.76 20.49 -0.90
N GLU A 555 -30.69 20.97 -1.73
CA GLU A 555 -32.00 20.34 -1.96
C GLU A 555 -31.91 18.92 -2.57
N ASP A 556 -30.80 18.63 -3.25
CA ASP A 556 -30.46 17.32 -3.82
C ASP A 556 -29.77 16.40 -2.78
N GLY A 557 -29.49 16.90 -1.58
CA GLY A 557 -28.82 16.22 -0.47
C GLY A 557 -27.29 16.25 -0.51
N ASN A 558 -26.65 16.98 -1.43
CA ASN A 558 -25.19 17.10 -1.48
C ASN A 558 -24.70 18.12 -0.43
N GLY A 559 -23.87 17.68 0.51
CA GLY A 559 -23.16 18.56 1.45
C GLY A 559 -21.65 18.34 1.39
N GLU A 560 -20.87 19.13 2.13
CA GLU A 560 -19.47 18.78 2.37
C GLU A 560 -19.41 17.52 3.26
N VAL A 561 -18.57 16.56 2.87
CA VAL A 561 -18.43 15.29 3.59
C VAL A 561 -17.40 15.48 4.70
N CYS A 562 -17.86 15.49 5.96
CA CYS A 562 -16.99 15.67 7.13
C CYS A 562 -16.87 14.38 7.94
N PHE A 563 -15.66 14.04 8.40
CA PHE A 563 -15.34 12.75 9.03
C PHE A 563 -15.11 12.85 10.54
N TRP A 564 -15.54 11.81 11.27
CA TRP A 564 -15.22 11.59 12.69
C TRP A 564 -14.81 10.14 12.95
N GLY A 565 -13.92 9.92 13.92
CA GLY A 565 -13.49 8.59 14.39
C GLY A 565 -11.97 8.48 14.54
N ARG A 566 -11.47 7.39 15.14
CA ARG A 566 -10.05 7.19 15.51
C ARG A 566 -9.04 7.25 14.35
N HIS A 567 -9.48 7.05 13.11
CA HIS A 567 -8.68 7.25 11.90
C HIS A 567 -8.31 8.73 11.55
N VAL A 568 -8.96 9.73 12.15
CA VAL A 568 -8.70 11.16 11.86
C VAL A 568 -7.34 11.56 12.42
N PHE A 569 -6.49 12.16 11.57
CA PHE A 569 -5.12 12.57 11.86
C PHE A 569 -4.97 13.50 13.08
N MET A 570 -3.73 13.63 13.55
CA MET A 570 -3.39 14.55 14.63
C MET A 570 -3.42 16.02 14.18
N GLY A 571 -3.26 16.32 12.89
CA GLY A 571 -3.10 17.68 12.36
C GLY A 571 -1.96 17.75 11.34
N TYR A 572 -1.60 18.96 10.90
CA TYR A 572 -0.45 19.18 10.01
C TYR A 572 0.76 19.69 10.78
N LEU A 573 1.91 19.03 10.58
CA LEU A 573 3.17 19.38 11.23
C LEU A 573 3.54 20.85 10.98
N ASN A 574 3.73 21.61 12.08
CA ASN A 574 4.09 23.03 12.08
C ASN A 574 3.13 23.96 11.30
N MET A 575 1.86 23.59 11.09
CA MET A 575 0.90 24.38 10.31
C MET A 575 -0.46 24.52 11.03
N GLU A 576 -0.56 25.45 11.98
CA GLU A 576 -1.78 25.64 12.79
C GLU A 576 -2.96 26.13 11.94
N ASP A 577 -2.79 27.18 11.15
CA ASP A 577 -3.84 27.71 10.27
C ASP A 577 -4.42 26.63 9.36
N LYS A 578 -3.56 25.77 8.79
CA LYS A 578 -4.00 24.68 7.91
C LYS A 578 -4.67 23.54 8.65
N THR A 579 -4.38 23.37 9.94
CA THR A 579 -5.08 22.41 10.79
C THR A 579 -6.46 22.94 11.17
N ARG A 580 -6.59 24.22 11.50
CA ARG A 580 -7.87 24.92 11.74
C ARG A 580 -8.72 25.09 10.47
N GLU A 581 -8.11 25.16 9.28
CA GLU A 581 -8.82 25.07 7.98
C GLU A 581 -9.38 23.67 7.67
N ALA A 582 -9.00 22.63 8.42
CA ALA A 582 -9.37 21.25 8.17
C ALA A 582 -10.16 20.59 9.30
N LEU A 583 -10.06 21.10 10.54
CA LEU A 583 -10.78 20.61 11.70
C LEU A 583 -11.68 21.72 12.26
N ASP A 584 -12.97 21.44 12.41
CA ASP A 584 -13.90 22.35 13.09
C ASP A 584 -13.71 22.35 14.62
N GLU A 585 -14.44 23.23 15.32
CA GLU A 585 -14.33 23.38 16.78
C GLU A 585 -14.79 22.14 17.58
N GLU A 586 -15.67 21.32 16.98
CA GLU A 586 -16.06 20.01 17.54
C GLU A 586 -14.98 18.94 17.30
N GLY A 587 -14.18 19.09 16.23
CA GLY A 587 -13.09 18.21 15.83
C GLY A 587 -13.41 17.26 14.68
N TRP A 588 -14.43 17.55 13.84
CA TRP A 588 -14.67 16.88 12.57
C TRP A 588 -13.64 17.32 11.52
N LEU A 589 -13.22 16.37 10.68
CA LEU A 589 -12.36 16.64 9.53
C LEU A 589 -13.18 17.00 8.30
N HIS A 590 -13.05 18.24 7.84
CA HIS A 590 -13.57 18.71 6.56
C HIS A 590 -12.73 18.15 5.41
N SER A 591 -13.32 17.33 4.54
CA SER A 591 -12.59 16.70 3.43
C SER A 591 -12.30 17.66 2.26
N GLY A 592 -13.07 18.75 2.14
CA GLY A 592 -13.11 19.58 0.93
C GLY A 592 -13.88 18.95 -0.24
N ASP A 593 -14.46 17.76 -0.07
CA ASP A 593 -15.17 16.99 -1.08
C ASP A 593 -16.69 17.01 -0.81
N ILE A 594 -17.48 17.12 -1.88
CA ILE A 594 -18.95 17.21 -1.83
C ILE A 594 -19.55 15.85 -2.16
N GLY A 595 -20.58 15.45 -1.42
CA GLY A 595 -21.26 14.18 -1.65
C GLY A 595 -22.57 14.02 -0.89
N LYS A 596 -23.25 12.90 -1.13
CA LYS A 596 -24.53 12.55 -0.50
C LYS A 596 -24.64 11.07 -0.14
N LYS A 597 -25.46 10.76 0.86
CA LYS A 597 -25.80 9.38 1.26
C LYS A 597 -27.14 8.96 0.66
N ASP A 598 -27.24 7.72 0.18
CA ASP A 598 -28.54 7.13 -0.14
C ASP A 598 -29.27 6.57 1.09
N LYS A 599 -30.54 6.17 0.91
CA LYS A 599 -31.38 5.56 1.95
C LYS A 599 -30.83 4.26 2.56
N ASN A 600 -29.82 3.65 1.96
CA ASN A 600 -29.16 2.44 2.46
C ASN A 600 -27.84 2.77 3.19
N GLY A 601 -27.42 4.03 3.22
CA GLY A 601 -26.16 4.49 3.80
C GLY A 601 -24.93 4.35 2.88
N PHE A 602 -25.10 4.18 1.57
CA PHE A 602 -23.98 4.29 0.63
C PHE A 602 -23.64 5.77 0.39
N LEU A 603 -22.36 6.11 0.40
CA LEU A 603 -21.84 7.45 0.10
C LEU A 603 -21.52 7.59 -1.39
N TYR A 604 -21.88 8.72 -1.99
CA TYR A 604 -21.58 9.08 -3.37
C TYR A 604 -20.90 10.45 -3.37
N ILE A 605 -19.68 10.54 -3.90
CA ILE A 605 -18.95 11.81 -4.06
C ILE A 605 -19.34 12.44 -5.40
N THR A 606 -19.88 13.65 -5.35
CA THR A 606 -20.44 14.37 -6.50
C THR A 606 -19.59 15.57 -6.93
N GLY A 607 -18.64 16.01 -6.12
CA GLY A 607 -17.68 17.06 -6.50
C GLY A 607 -16.59 17.30 -5.46
N ARG A 608 -15.81 18.37 -5.66
CA ARG A 608 -14.78 18.85 -4.73
C ARG A 608 -14.81 20.37 -4.70
N ILE A 609 -14.95 20.98 -3.52
CA ILE A 609 -15.14 22.43 -3.33
C ILE A 609 -14.06 23.24 -4.06
N LYS A 610 -12.79 22.86 -3.91
CA LYS A 610 -11.64 23.55 -4.53
C LYS A 610 -11.42 23.20 -6.01
N GLU A 611 -12.30 22.39 -6.61
CA GLU A 611 -12.33 22.06 -8.04
C GLU A 611 -13.71 22.37 -8.68
N LEU A 612 -14.69 22.91 -7.94
CA LEU A 612 -15.94 23.41 -8.51
C LEU A 612 -15.65 24.64 -9.37
N ILE A 613 -16.16 24.63 -10.60
CA ILE A 613 -16.16 25.78 -11.49
C ILE A 613 -17.35 26.66 -11.14
N ILE A 614 -17.12 27.89 -10.68
CA ILE A 614 -18.18 28.87 -10.50
C ILE A 614 -18.21 29.71 -11.77
N THR A 615 -19.19 29.48 -12.66
CA THR A 615 -19.26 30.23 -13.93
C THR A 615 -19.53 31.71 -13.70
N ALA A 616 -19.34 32.56 -14.71
CA ALA A 616 -19.69 33.98 -14.62
C ALA A 616 -21.20 34.25 -14.39
N GLY A 617 -22.06 33.24 -14.49
CA GLY A 617 -23.48 33.30 -14.12
C GLY A 617 -23.78 32.87 -12.67
N GLY A 618 -22.79 32.47 -11.88
CA GLY A 618 -22.95 31.97 -10.51
C GLY A 618 -23.24 30.47 -10.41
N GLU A 619 -23.45 29.77 -11.53
CA GLU A 619 -23.68 28.33 -11.58
C GLU A 619 -22.46 27.53 -11.12
N ASN A 620 -22.64 26.63 -10.16
CA ASN A 620 -21.62 25.73 -9.62
C ASN A 620 -21.56 24.44 -10.45
N ILE A 621 -20.44 24.20 -11.13
CA ILE A 621 -20.24 23.03 -12.01
C ILE A 621 -19.13 22.13 -11.46
N ALA A 622 -19.48 20.86 -11.17
CA ALA A 622 -18.48 19.82 -10.91
C ALA A 622 -17.86 19.36 -12.24
N PRO A 623 -16.52 19.41 -12.42
CA PRO A 623 -15.91 19.15 -13.73
C PRO A 623 -15.82 17.67 -14.10
N VAL A 624 -15.49 16.80 -13.14
CA VAL A 624 -15.18 15.37 -13.39
C VAL A 624 -16.34 14.61 -14.07
N PRO A 625 -17.62 14.77 -13.67
CA PRO A 625 -18.73 14.08 -14.35
C PRO A 625 -18.86 14.44 -15.83
N ILE A 626 -18.50 15.68 -16.22
CA ILE A 626 -18.53 16.13 -17.62
C ILE A 626 -17.32 15.56 -18.38
N GLU A 627 -16.14 15.57 -17.76
CA GLU A 627 -14.90 14.98 -18.30
C GLU A 627 -15.04 13.47 -18.57
N ASP A 628 -15.58 12.71 -17.62
CA ASP A 628 -15.83 11.28 -17.79
C ASP A 628 -16.89 10.99 -18.87
N THR A 629 -17.95 11.81 -18.94
CA THR A 629 -18.98 11.71 -19.99
C THR A 629 -18.40 11.99 -21.39
N VAL A 630 -17.40 12.87 -21.49
CA VAL A 630 -16.66 13.14 -22.73
C VAL A 630 -15.73 11.97 -23.08
N LYS A 631 -15.01 11.39 -22.11
CA LYS A 631 -14.17 10.19 -22.32
C LYS A 631 -14.99 9.00 -22.81
N GLU A 632 -16.17 8.74 -22.22
CA GLU A 632 -17.14 7.74 -22.70
C GLU A 632 -17.52 7.99 -24.17
N ALA A 633 -17.82 9.23 -24.52
CA ALA A 633 -18.26 9.59 -25.87
C ALA A 633 -17.13 9.52 -26.93
N LEU A 634 -15.85 9.52 -26.52
CA LEU A 634 -14.67 9.64 -27.39
C LEU A 634 -13.48 8.75 -26.94
N PRO A 635 -13.46 7.45 -27.30
CA PRO A 635 -12.42 6.50 -26.90
C PRO A 635 -10.97 6.82 -27.29
N VAL A 636 -10.76 7.81 -28.18
CA VAL A 636 -9.42 8.32 -28.58
C VAL A 636 -8.79 9.23 -27.53
N ILE A 637 -9.58 9.79 -26.61
CA ILE A 637 -9.11 10.68 -25.55
C ILE A 637 -8.37 9.87 -24.48
N SER A 638 -7.25 10.40 -24.00
CA SER A 638 -6.55 9.87 -22.83
C SER A 638 -7.04 10.61 -21.57
N ASN A 639 -6.79 11.92 -21.52
CA ASN A 639 -7.27 12.85 -20.51
C ASN A 639 -8.00 14.04 -21.16
N CYS A 640 -8.95 14.62 -20.44
CA CYS A 640 -9.47 15.95 -20.74
C CYS A 640 -9.59 16.77 -19.45
N MET A 641 -9.63 18.10 -19.58
CA MET A 641 -9.81 19.02 -18.46
C MET A 641 -10.81 20.11 -18.83
N LEU A 642 -11.93 20.14 -18.12
CA LEU A 642 -12.95 21.17 -18.19
C LEU A 642 -12.44 22.47 -17.55
N ILE A 643 -12.80 23.59 -18.17
CA ILE A 643 -12.46 24.95 -17.76
C ILE A 643 -13.69 25.83 -17.81
N GLY A 644 -13.84 26.73 -16.85
CA GLY A 644 -14.90 27.73 -16.88
C GLY A 644 -15.01 28.65 -15.66
N ASP A 645 -14.10 28.55 -14.67
CA ASP A 645 -14.19 29.38 -13.46
C ASP A 645 -14.14 30.87 -13.82
N LYS A 646 -15.20 31.59 -13.44
CA LYS A 646 -15.46 33.00 -13.72
C LYS A 646 -15.49 33.34 -15.23
N LYS A 647 -15.72 32.35 -16.09
CA LYS A 647 -15.87 32.52 -17.55
C LYS A 647 -17.33 32.45 -17.98
N LYS A 648 -17.61 32.98 -19.18
CA LYS A 648 -18.96 33.08 -19.77
C LYS A 648 -19.56 31.73 -20.23
N PHE A 649 -18.72 30.72 -20.42
CA PHE A 649 -19.09 29.37 -20.86
C PHE A 649 -18.00 28.37 -20.52
N LEU A 650 -18.33 27.08 -20.57
CA LEU A 650 -17.34 26.01 -20.37
C LEU A 650 -16.54 25.75 -21.65
N SER A 651 -15.24 25.54 -21.47
CA SER A 651 -14.31 25.07 -22.50
C SER A 651 -13.53 23.85 -22.01
N MET A 652 -12.78 23.19 -22.88
CA MET A 652 -12.11 21.94 -22.52
C MET A 652 -10.78 21.73 -23.25
N LEU A 653 -9.73 21.39 -22.48
CA LEU A 653 -8.50 20.85 -23.05
C LEU A 653 -8.64 19.34 -23.22
N ILE A 654 -8.17 18.82 -24.35
CA ILE A 654 -8.26 17.40 -24.71
C ILE A 654 -6.86 16.88 -25.03
N THR A 655 -6.56 15.66 -24.61
CA THR A 655 -5.34 14.93 -25.00
C THR A 655 -5.72 13.63 -25.67
N LEU A 656 -4.93 13.19 -26.65
CA LEU A 656 -5.16 11.93 -27.37
C LEU A 656 -4.27 10.82 -26.81
N LYS A 657 -4.75 9.57 -26.85
CA LYS A 657 -3.97 8.40 -26.46
C LYS A 657 -2.75 8.27 -27.38
N SER A 658 -1.59 8.60 -26.82
CA SER A 658 -0.29 8.56 -27.48
C SER A 658 0.58 7.44 -26.93
N GLU A 659 1.54 6.98 -27.73
CA GLU A 659 2.57 6.07 -27.27
C GLU A 659 3.41 6.74 -26.17
N THR A 660 3.92 5.95 -25.24
CA THR A 660 4.77 6.45 -24.14
C THR A 660 6.17 5.89 -24.32
N ASP A 661 7.18 6.77 -24.26
CA ASP A 661 8.59 6.40 -24.27
C ASP A 661 8.88 5.41 -23.13
N PRO A 662 9.40 4.19 -23.43
CA PRO A 662 9.44 3.09 -22.47
C PRO A 662 10.44 3.33 -21.33
N ASP A 663 11.47 4.15 -21.54
CA ASP A 663 12.52 4.40 -20.56
C ASP A 663 12.17 5.58 -19.66
N THR A 664 11.90 6.73 -20.27
CA THR A 664 11.62 8.01 -19.62
C THR A 664 10.16 8.18 -19.20
N MET A 665 9.24 7.32 -19.63
CA MET A 665 7.80 7.40 -19.33
C MET A 665 7.21 8.77 -19.67
N LYS A 666 7.56 9.30 -20.85
CA LYS A 666 7.04 10.55 -21.43
C LYS A 666 6.13 10.26 -22.62
N PRO A 667 5.00 10.99 -22.79
CA PRO A 667 4.18 10.89 -23.99
C PRO A 667 4.95 11.30 -25.24
N MET A 668 4.78 10.52 -26.31
CA MET A 668 5.35 10.75 -27.64
C MET A 668 4.29 11.36 -28.58
N ASP A 669 4.70 11.76 -29.79
CA ASP A 669 3.78 12.32 -30.79
C ASP A 669 2.95 11.24 -31.51
N ASN A 670 3.44 9.99 -31.56
CA ASN A 670 2.70 8.86 -32.12
C ASN A 670 1.40 8.59 -31.34
N LEU A 671 0.30 8.37 -32.05
CA LEU A 671 -0.94 7.83 -31.48
C LEU A 671 -0.78 6.33 -31.17
N THR A 672 -1.46 5.83 -30.12
CA THR A 672 -1.50 4.37 -29.88
C THR A 672 -2.22 3.65 -31.01
N GLN A 673 -1.94 2.36 -31.20
CA GLN A 673 -2.67 1.53 -32.17
C GLN A 673 -4.20 1.60 -31.99
N GLU A 674 -4.69 1.66 -30.74
CA GLU A 674 -6.12 1.84 -30.42
C GLU A 674 -6.67 3.18 -30.93
N ALA A 675 -5.92 4.27 -30.75
CA ALA A 675 -6.27 5.59 -31.28
C ALA A 675 -6.23 5.61 -32.81
N ILE A 676 -5.22 4.98 -33.43
CA ILE A 676 -5.10 4.85 -34.90
C ILE A 676 -6.27 4.05 -35.49
N GLU A 677 -6.74 3.00 -34.80
CA GLU A 677 -7.94 2.25 -35.21
C GLU A 677 -9.22 3.09 -35.07
N TRP A 678 -9.35 3.89 -34.00
CA TRP A 678 -10.47 4.83 -33.87
C TRP A 678 -10.43 5.92 -34.96
N VAL A 679 -9.27 6.51 -35.24
CA VAL A 679 -9.07 7.53 -36.29
C VAL A 679 -9.52 7.00 -37.66
N LYS A 680 -9.10 5.78 -38.03
CA LYS A 680 -9.57 5.11 -39.25
C LYS A 680 -11.08 4.86 -39.22
N SER A 681 -11.66 4.49 -38.08
CA SER A 681 -13.10 4.21 -37.98
C SER A 681 -13.98 5.45 -38.21
N VAL A 682 -13.44 6.65 -38.00
CA VAL A 682 -14.13 7.93 -38.29
C VAL A 682 -13.74 8.53 -39.64
N GLY A 683 -12.96 7.82 -40.46
CA GLY A 683 -12.51 8.27 -41.79
C GLY A 683 -11.28 9.18 -41.80
N GLY A 684 -10.59 9.33 -40.65
CA GLY A 684 -9.31 10.03 -40.56
C GLY A 684 -8.12 9.16 -40.99
N THR A 685 -6.95 9.79 -41.11
CA THR A 685 -5.71 9.15 -41.56
C THR A 685 -4.49 9.41 -40.66
N ALA A 686 -4.59 10.38 -39.74
CA ALA A 686 -3.52 10.73 -38.80
C ALA A 686 -2.98 9.52 -38.00
N ARG A 687 -1.67 9.52 -37.78
CA ARG A 687 -0.94 8.57 -36.93
C ARG A 687 -0.23 9.26 -35.77
N THR A 688 -0.17 10.58 -35.77
CA THR A 688 0.41 11.41 -34.72
C THR A 688 -0.61 12.42 -34.17
N VAL A 689 -0.38 12.89 -32.94
CA VAL A 689 -1.14 13.99 -32.33
C VAL A 689 -0.95 15.26 -33.16
N SER A 690 0.28 15.52 -33.62
CA SER A 690 0.61 16.65 -34.50
C SER A 690 -0.15 16.64 -35.83
N GLU A 691 -0.42 15.48 -36.45
CA GLU A 691 -1.25 15.39 -37.67
C GLU A 691 -2.73 15.67 -37.39
N VAL A 692 -3.27 15.25 -36.23
CA VAL A 692 -4.65 15.58 -35.86
C VAL A 692 -4.81 17.10 -35.69
N ILE A 693 -3.92 17.74 -34.93
CA ILE A 693 -3.94 19.20 -34.69
C ILE A 693 -3.80 19.96 -36.01
N LYS A 694 -2.88 19.55 -36.90
CA LYS A 694 -2.69 20.18 -38.23
C LYS A 694 -3.88 20.04 -39.20
N GLY A 695 -4.99 19.42 -38.79
CA GLY A 695 -6.26 19.50 -39.51
C GLY A 695 -6.79 18.19 -40.10
N ASP A 696 -6.67 17.06 -39.40
CA ASP A 696 -7.47 15.86 -39.75
C ASP A 696 -8.96 16.16 -39.49
N SER A 697 -9.62 16.75 -40.50
CA SER A 697 -10.97 17.28 -40.33
C SER A 697 -12.03 16.20 -40.09
N ALA A 698 -11.74 14.93 -40.36
CA ALA A 698 -12.61 13.81 -40.01
C ALA A 698 -12.54 13.54 -38.50
N VAL A 699 -11.32 13.47 -37.94
CA VAL A 699 -11.09 13.35 -36.50
C VAL A 699 -11.67 14.53 -35.73
N LEU A 700 -11.40 15.77 -36.17
CA LEU A 700 -11.89 16.98 -35.47
C LEU A 700 -13.43 17.07 -35.47
N LYS A 701 -14.10 16.71 -36.58
CA LYS A 701 -15.57 16.60 -36.63
C LYS A 701 -16.10 15.49 -35.75
N ALA A 702 -15.41 14.35 -35.67
CA ALA A 702 -15.81 13.24 -34.79
C ALA A 702 -15.67 13.61 -33.29
N ILE A 703 -14.64 14.40 -32.93
CA ILE A 703 -14.47 14.96 -31.58
C ILE A 703 -15.61 15.93 -31.26
N GLN A 704 -15.91 16.91 -32.13
CA GLN A 704 -17.06 17.81 -31.95
C GLN A 704 -18.36 17.02 -31.75
N ALA A 705 -18.65 16.07 -32.64
CA ALA A 705 -19.86 15.25 -32.54
C ALA A 705 -19.91 14.37 -31.28
N GLY A 706 -18.77 14.06 -30.65
CA GLY A 706 -18.69 13.39 -29.35
C GLY A 706 -19.00 14.32 -28.18
N ILE A 707 -18.47 15.54 -28.23
CA ILE A 707 -18.77 16.59 -27.25
C ILE A 707 -20.27 16.98 -27.35
N ASP A 708 -20.84 17.02 -28.54
CA ASP A 708 -22.28 17.22 -28.75
C ASP A 708 -23.13 16.06 -28.18
N ARG A 709 -22.61 14.83 -28.12
CA ARG A 709 -23.25 13.70 -27.43
C ARG A 709 -23.13 13.83 -25.91
N ALA A 710 -21.97 14.27 -25.41
CA ALA A 710 -21.73 14.49 -23.98
C ALA A 710 -22.60 15.63 -23.43
N ASN A 711 -22.63 16.78 -24.12
CA ASN A 711 -23.53 17.90 -23.83
C ASN A 711 -25.02 17.46 -23.80
N LYS A 712 -25.39 16.48 -24.65
CA LYS A 712 -26.63 15.66 -24.64
C LYS A 712 -27.10 15.17 -23.25
N LYS A 713 -26.15 14.90 -22.36
CA LYS A 713 -26.36 14.34 -21.02
C LYS A 713 -26.24 15.37 -19.89
N GLY A 714 -25.88 16.61 -20.21
CA GLY A 714 -25.68 17.68 -19.21
C GLY A 714 -26.99 18.05 -18.51
N VAL A 715 -26.93 18.25 -17.19
CA VAL A 715 -28.09 18.59 -16.35
C VAL A 715 -28.59 20.03 -16.55
N SER A 716 -27.75 20.93 -17.09
CA SER A 716 -28.12 22.33 -17.33
C SER A 716 -27.44 22.91 -18.57
N ARG A 717 -27.97 24.02 -19.09
CA ARG A 717 -27.28 24.79 -20.15
C ARG A 717 -25.89 25.28 -19.72
N ALA A 718 -25.70 25.58 -18.43
CA ALA A 718 -24.39 25.96 -17.90
C ALA A 718 -23.37 24.81 -17.92
N SER A 719 -23.81 23.54 -17.89
CA SER A 719 -22.96 22.36 -18.05
C SER A 719 -22.53 22.04 -19.50
N THR A 720 -22.85 22.92 -20.47
CA THR A 720 -22.52 22.71 -21.90
C THR A 720 -21.11 23.19 -22.23
N VAL A 721 -20.25 22.30 -22.75
CA VAL A 721 -18.95 22.65 -23.33
C VAL A 721 -19.16 23.30 -24.70
N GLN A 722 -18.69 24.55 -24.86
CA GLN A 722 -18.88 25.33 -26.09
C GLN A 722 -17.63 25.45 -26.98
N LYS A 723 -16.43 25.30 -26.40
CA LYS A 723 -15.15 25.27 -27.13
C LYS A 723 -14.22 24.19 -26.58
N TRP A 724 -13.31 23.69 -27.41
CA TRP A 724 -12.30 22.72 -27.01
C TRP A 724 -11.06 22.84 -27.88
N SER A 725 -9.94 22.28 -27.43
CA SER A 725 -8.67 22.23 -28.18
C SER A 725 -7.94 20.92 -27.85
N VAL A 726 -7.28 20.33 -28.85
CA VAL A 726 -6.40 19.17 -28.66
C VAL A 726 -4.99 19.66 -28.37
N LEU A 727 -4.44 19.19 -27.25
CA LEU A 727 -3.09 19.49 -26.80
C LEU A 727 -2.05 18.61 -27.52
N PRO A 728 -0.83 19.11 -27.75
CA PRO A 728 0.21 18.41 -28.53
C PRO A 728 0.82 17.19 -27.82
N ARG A 729 0.50 16.94 -26.55
CA ARG A 729 0.98 15.79 -25.75
C ARG A 729 -0.07 15.38 -24.72
N ASP A 730 0.00 14.12 -24.28
CA ASP A 730 -0.79 13.63 -23.14
C ASP A 730 -0.27 14.17 -21.79
N PHE A 731 -1.11 14.13 -20.77
CA PHE A 731 -0.75 14.49 -19.39
C PHE A 731 0.12 13.41 -18.75
N SER A 732 1.13 13.80 -17.98
CA SER A 732 2.10 12.85 -17.44
C SER A 732 2.64 13.25 -16.06
N LEU A 733 3.25 12.27 -15.38
CA LEU A 733 3.97 12.48 -14.13
C LEU A 733 5.29 13.26 -14.35
N HIS A 734 5.90 13.14 -15.54
CA HIS A 734 7.17 13.78 -15.88
C HIS A 734 7.04 15.18 -16.48
N GLY A 735 5.95 15.48 -17.19
CA GLY A 735 5.57 16.86 -17.53
C GLY A 735 5.02 17.61 -16.31
N GLY A 736 4.43 16.88 -15.36
CA GLY A 736 3.94 17.40 -14.08
C GLY A 736 2.47 17.79 -14.09
N GLU A 737 1.74 17.47 -15.16
CA GLU A 737 0.28 17.62 -15.26
C GLU A 737 -0.43 16.65 -14.30
N LEU A 738 0.16 15.47 -14.05
CA LEU A 738 -0.32 14.47 -13.10
C LEU A 738 0.57 14.42 -11.85
N GLY A 739 -0.05 14.18 -10.69
CA GLY A 739 0.66 13.88 -9.44
C GLY A 739 1.09 12.41 -9.33
N PRO A 740 1.87 12.03 -8.31
CA PRO A 740 2.38 10.66 -8.15
C PRO A 740 1.31 9.56 -8.07
N THR A 741 0.07 9.90 -7.70
CA THR A 741 -1.11 9.02 -7.69
C THR A 741 -1.89 9.02 -9.01
N MET A 742 -1.32 9.60 -10.09
CA MET A 742 -1.95 9.87 -11.38
C MET A 742 -3.13 10.87 -11.35
N LYS A 743 -3.41 11.54 -10.22
CA LYS A 743 -4.44 12.60 -10.16
C LYS A 743 -4.00 13.88 -10.87
N LEU A 744 -4.91 14.46 -11.66
CA LEU A 744 -4.73 15.72 -12.40
C LEU A 744 -4.46 16.93 -11.49
N ARG A 745 -3.46 17.75 -11.85
CA ARG A 745 -3.05 18.96 -11.12
C ARG A 745 -3.59 20.22 -11.81
N ARG A 746 -4.92 20.39 -11.81
CA ARG A 746 -5.65 21.42 -12.59
C ARG A 746 -4.98 22.81 -12.64
N PRO A 747 -4.54 23.44 -11.52
CA PRO A 747 -3.98 24.80 -11.58
C PRO A 747 -2.63 24.89 -12.32
N ILE A 748 -1.88 23.79 -12.35
CA ILE A 748 -0.61 23.70 -13.09
C ILE A 748 -0.88 23.49 -14.58
N VAL A 749 -1.88 22.68 -14.94
CA VAL A 749 -2.34 22.53 -16.33
C VAL A 749 -2.90 23.84 -16.87
N LEU A 750 -3.71 24.56 -16.09
CA LEU A 750 -4.17 25.92 -16.44
C LEU A 750 -3.01 26.88 -16.71
N LYS A 751 -1.94 26.83 -15.91
CA LYS A 751 -0.75 27.67 -16.10
C LYS A 751 0.13 27.22 -17.28
N MET A 752 0.24 25.92 -17.55
CA MET A 752 1.02 25.37 -18.67
C MET A 752 0.39 25.71 -20.03
N TYR A 753 -0.95 25.70 -20.10
CA TYR A 753 -1.71 25.90 -21.33
C TYR A 753 -2.46 27.24 -21.34
N GLU A 754 -2.03 28.21 -20.52
CA GLU A 754 -2.67 29.51 -20.27
C GLU A 754 -3.14 30.20 -21.57
N LYS A 755 -2.26 30.30 -22.58
CA LYS A 755 -2.56 30.88 -23.89
C LYS A 755 -3.69 30.16 -24.65
N THR A 756 -3.74 28.83 -24.58
CA THR A 756 -4.82 28.04 -25.18
C THR A 756 -6.14 28.27 -24.42
N VAL A 757 -6.07 28.50 -23.11
CA VAL A 757 -7.24 28.83 -22.29
C VAL A 757 -7.73 30.25 -22.57
N GLU A 758 -6.84 31.22 -22.77
CA GLU A 758 -7.18 32.60 -23.14
C GLU A 758 -7.87 32.64 -24.51
N ALA A 759 -7.31 31.95 -25.51
CA ALA A 759 -7.85 31.86 -26.87
C ALA A 759 -9.30 31.31 -26.95
N PHE A 760 -9.76 30.54 -25.94
CA PHE A 760 -11.19 30.20 -25.86
C PHE A 760 -12.07 31.45 -25.66
N TYR A 761 -11.63 32.43 -24.89
CA TYR A 761 -12.47 33.51 -24.34
C TYR A 761 -12.21 34.90 -24.91
N ASP A 762 -11.05 35.16 -25.50
CA ASP A 762 -10.72 36.45 -26.14
C ASP A 762 -11.27 36.59 -27.58
N GLY A 763 -11.49 35.47 -28.29
CA GLY A 763 -12.00 35.45 -29.66
C GLY A 763 -10.95 35.10 -30.73
N SER A 764 -9.73 34.74 -30.33
CA SER A 764 -8.69 34.21 -31.21
C SER A 764 -9.12 32.91 -31.89
N ASP A 765 -8.71 32.72 -33.14
CA ASP A 765 -8.79 31.40 -33.79
C ASP A 765 -7.79 30.44 -33.12
N LEU A 766 -8.29 29.27 -32.75
CA LEU A 766 -7.49 28.17 -32.22
C LEU A 766 -6.99 27.31 -33.38
N ALA A 767 -5.67 27.16 -33.47
CA ALA A 767 -4.98 26.33 -34.45
C ALA A 767 -4.89 24.85 -34.00
#